data_AF-A0A4S8QNR9-F1
#
_entry.id   AF-A0A4S8QNR9-F1
#
_cell.length_a   1.000
_cell.length_b   1.000
_cell.length_c   1.000
_cell.angle_alpha   90.00
_cell.angle_beta   90.00
_cell.angle_gamma   90.00
#
_symmetry.space_group_name_H-M   'P 1'
#
loop_
_entity.id
_entity.type
_entity.pdbx_description
1 polymer ?
#
loop_
_entity_poly.entity_id
_entity_poly.type
_entity_poly.pdbx_seq_one_letter_code
_entity_poly.pdbx_strand_id
1 'polypeptide(L)'
;MEIYKPVSYNMSHGKPKKPDEELYATRMSRKFAKIDMRRPITLKEDEIVAAMLKAEELTKSWSLLRKILGAYEPVIRKRWPKKSKIKRAQLLREVYPEIPKQHAPEFDILRARWTDTPLNSNGYQKFMETPYINLEDLTQGTFLSLFLNSRGRYSPHLFVHADLYAMHFGLNMWEIPEPKIYDGLTPWKRAVVFNNPDSGKYIEFLESKERSDEAYASGIGFPPGKAMVVLRAQIFTYQFLVKCCSAILHDIPTLLDDNHDFNTVTEPEHISPPSSQRLSLLFSATESLYRPPSQIDFQRIEDLLETRRAAAEDHLWSLREDPSYFAEMLDAQSKGDCFSSDKDAKGLEILVILEYASVSLLLWNNLRDDFRHWRNLERKYSAEIASDRQLPSEYETAFVCFWDNLDRASNHLRLDTLWREIVFSKAFQGSVFQDILLDYSIGIWGDIKAAAQDKLFFILYELSKNEAILYCSLPDLFDELERYLLANPAERDEITTLGSSILSDIGIIASISRDLYLYQPWASTVNQKLKTDDGTIKAITDSKWKPTTDLFGNLEKKALDEVSKLVESPNCFHYPAERRRNAANNQRMRQSEELLDKVWDRFDQAYLEASGKITLTSAVLDLISNQRRLIRTPEWVETAPKAKQSREQRSSIDDGLVSSFQHVRIEEGKSTPSLELGDRTIKAKAKLKSKKAETSQESVPLTEEVLETEEAEAPREIIKVSKRTYRVFTALFYTPSEKDPPGEISWQEFLQAMAAGGLNSEALYGSIWHFTPQEEHVDKLKRSIQFHQPHPGKLSLRTAREAYMLGNGLFIMKSTYIAEEE
;
A
#
# COMPACT_ATOMS: atom_id res chain seq x y z
N MET A 1 5.11 28.28 22.03
CA MET A 1 4.09 27.33 21.56
C MET A 1 3.54 27.79 20.21
N GLU A 2 4.30 27.53 19.15
CA GLU A 2 3.83 27.61 17.77
C GLU A 2 3.39 26.19 17.36
N ILE A 3 2.33 25.68 18.01
CA ILE A 3 2.05 24.22 18.08
C ILE A 3 1.93 23.61 16.67
N TYR A 4 1.37 24.36 15.72
CA TYR A 4 1.53 24.11 14.29
C TYR A 4 2.09 25.34 13.55
N LYS A 5 3.42 25.46 13.51
CA LYS A 5 4.07 25.67 12.19
C LYS A 5 3.65 24.52 11.24
N PRO A 6 3.61 24.73 9.91
CA PRO A 6 3.36 23.65 8.96
C PRO A 6 4.29 22.47 9.28
N VAL A 7 3.80 21.25 8.99
CA VAL A 7 4.42 19.99 9.40
C VAL A 7 5.93 20.04 9.11
N SER A 8 6.76 19.83 10.15
CA SER A 8 8.21 20.10 10.07
C SER A 8 8.99 19.01 9.36
N TYR A 9 8.31 17.99 8.83
CA TYR A 9 8.88 17.07 7.86
C TYR A 9 9.37 17.87 6.62
N ASN A 10 10.57 17.52 6.15
CA ASN A 10 11.06 17.86 4.81
C ASN A 10 11.29 19.33 4.43
N MET A 11 11.38 20.25 5.39
CA MET A 11 12.06 21.54 5.17
C MET A 11 13.58 21.41 4.92
N SER A 12 14.16 20.22 5.16
CA SER A 12 15.59 19.91 5.04
C SER A 12 16.10 19.69 3.61
N HIS A 13 15.24 19.34 2.64
CA HIS A 13 15.68 18.86 1.32
C HIS A 13 15.38 19.81 0.15
N GLY A 14 14.79 20.98 0.42
CA GLY A 14 14.55 22.04 -0.57
C GLY A 14 15.79 22.85 -0.94
N LYS A 15 16.83 22.23 -1.51
CA LYS A 15 17.90 22.97 -2.21
C LYS A 15 17.26 23.83 -3.33
N PRO A 16 17.73 25.08 -3.56
CA PRO A 16 17.18 25.93 -4.60
C PRO A 16 17.45 25.31 -5.99
N LYS A 17 16.45 25.35 -6.87
CA LYS A 17 16.51 24.67 -8.19
C LYS A 17 17.53 25.30 -9.14
N LYS A 18 17.86 26.58 -8.95
CA LYS A 18 18.95 27.32 -9.61
C LYS A 18 19.59 28.32 -8.63
N PRO A 19 20.83 28.80 -8.88
CA PRO A 19 21.49 29.79 -8.01
C PRO A 19 20.69 31.07 -7.77
N ASP A 20 19.93 31.52 -8.78
CA ASP A 20 19.11 32.74 -8.73
C ASP A 20 17.66 32.47 -8.24
N GLU A 21 17.27 31.21 -8.03
CA GLU A 21 15.90 30.86 -7.66
C GLU A 21 15.70 30.93 -6.14
N GLU A 22 14.60 31.55 -5.71
CA GLU A 22 14.31 31.70 -4.28
C GLU A 22 14.13 30.33 -3.61
N LEU A 23 15.06 30.01 -2.70
CA LEU A 23 15.04 28.84 -1.84
C LEU A 23 13.63 28.62 -1.27
N TYR A 24 13.08 27.42 -1.46
CA TYR A 24 11.66 27.11 -1.25
C TYR A 24 11.14 27.58 0.13
N ALA A 25 11.91 27.36 1.19
CA ALA A 25 11.56 27.81 2.54
C ALA A 25 11.35 29.34 2.64
N THR A 26 12.12 30.14 1.89
CA THR A 26 11.99 31.60 1.82
C THR A 26 10.76 32.01 1.00
N ARG A 27 10.53 31.37 -0.15
CA ARG A 27 9.32 31.54 -0.98
C ARG A 27 8.05 31.29 -0.17
N MET A 28 8.05 30.20 0.60
CA MET A 28 6.98 29.84 1.52
C MET A 28 6.87 30.79 2.72
N SER A 29 7.98 31.26 3.29
CA SER A 29 7.97 32.25 4.37
C SER A 29 7.35 33.58 3.91
N ARG A 30 7.64 34.03 2.69
CA ARG A 30 6.99 35.19 2.07
C ARG A 30 5.49 34.97 1.86
N LYS A 31 5.08 33.78 1.40
CA LYS A 31 3.66 33.43 1.21
C LYS A 31 2.93 33.39 2.56
N PHE A 32 3.50 32.74 3.57
CA PHE A 32 3.00 32.72 4.93
C PHE A 32 2.80 34.14 5.49
N ALA A 33 3.82 35.01 5.41
CA ALA A 33 3.69 36.40 5.89
C ALA A 33 2.56 37.17 5.19
N LYS A 34 2.38 36.99 3.88
CA LYS A 34 1.27 37.60 3.12
C LYS A 34 -0.11 37.11 3.55
N ILE A 35 -0.24 35.83 3.94
CA ILE A 35 -1.51 35.24 4.35
C ILE A 35 -1.78 35.50 5.84
N ASP A 36 -0.75 35.50 6.69
CA ASP A 36 -0.87 35.77 8.13
C ASP A 36 -1.33 37.22 8.41
N MET A 37 -0.99 38.17 7.52
CA MET A 37 -1.57 39.53 7.51
C MET A 37 -3.05 39.59 7.10
N ARG A 38 -3.60 38.54 6.47
CA ARG A 38 -5.00 38.45 5.98
C ARG A 38 -5.90 37.62 6.88
N ARG A 39 -5.37 36.93 7.89
CA ARG A 39 -6.15 36.14 8.85
C ARG A 39 -7.09 37.04 9.65
N PRO A 40 -8.36 36.65 9.87
CA PRO A 40 -9.29 37.45 10.66
C PRO A 40 -8.78 37.58 12.11
N ILE A 41 -8.90 38.78 12.67
CA ILE A 41 -8.53 39.10 14.05
C ILE A 41 -9.83 39.31 14.84
N THR A 42 -9.88 38.77 16.05
CA THR A 42 -11.08 38.77 16.91
C THR A 42 -10.66 38.83 18.38
N LEU A 43 -11.53 39.33 19.26
CA LEU A 43 -11.29 39.34 20.71
C LEU A 43 -11.80 38.04 21.35
N LYS A 44 -11.19 37.67 22.47
CA LYS A 44 -11.53 36.48 23.26
C LYS A 44 -13.01 36.46 23.63
N GLU A 45 -13.52 37.58 24.12
CA GLU A 45 -14.90 37.74 24.59
C GLU A 45 -15.91 37.51 23.45
N ASP A 46 -15.68 38.17 22.31
CA ASP A 46 -16.51 38.05 21.11
C ASP A 46 -16.49 36.62 20.53
N GLU A 47 -15.30 36.01 20.42
CA GLU A 47 -15.19 34.66 19.86
C GLU A 47 -15.74 33.59 20.82
N ILE A 48 -15.65 33.74 22.14
CA ILE A 48 -16.32 32.84 23.10
C ILE A 48 -17.85 32.86 22.88
N VAL A 49 -18.45 34.04 22.75
CA VAL A 49 -19.90 34.17 22.49
C VAL A 49 -20.27 33.58 21.13
N ALA A 50 -19.51 33.90 20.07
CA ALA A 50 -19.74 33.36 18.74
C ALA A 50 -19.56 31.82 18.70
N ALA A 51 -18.58 31.28 19.43
CA ALA A 51 -18.33 29.85 19.56
C ALA A 51 -19.46 29.11 20.29
N MET A 52 -20.00 29.68 21.38
CA MET A 52 -21.10 29.07 22.12
C MET A 52 -22.37 28.99 21.27
N LEU A 53 -22.73 30.06 20.53
CA LEU A 53 -23.87 30.06 19.62
C LEU A 53 -23.72 29.01 18.50
N LYS A 54 -22.53 28.93 17.89
CA LYS A 54 -22.14 27.90 16.90
C LYS A 54 -22.24 26.47 17.48
N ALA A 55 -21.82 26.28 18.73
CA ALA A 55 -21.89 24.97 19.41
C ALA A 55 -23.33 24.54 19.71
N GLU A 56 -24.22 25.47 20.03
CA GLU A 56 -25.66 25.20 20.12
C GLU A 56 -26.27 24.85 18.76
N GLU A 57 -25.92 25.58 17.70
CA GLU A 57 -26.37 25.32 16.33
C GLU A 57 -25.96 23.92 15.84
N LEU A 58 -24.71 23.52 16.12
CA LEU A 58 -24.22 22.16 15.89
C LEU A 58 -25.03 21.13 16.69
N THR A 59 -25.24 21.37 17.99
CA THR A 59 -25.95 20.44 18.88
C THR A 59 -27.42 20.25 18.45
N LYS A 60 -28.09 21.33 18.05
CA LYS A 60 -29.45 21.30 17.47
C LYS A 60 -29.47 20.50 16.17
N SER A 61 -28.51 20.74 15.27
CA SER A 61 -28.39 20.04 13.98
C SER A 61 -28.12 18.54 14.13
N TRP A 62 -27.22 18.16 15.06
CA TRP A 62 -26.94 16.76 15.39
C TRP A 62 -28.13 16.06 16.05
N SER A 63 -28.78 16.71 17.02
CA SER A 63 -29.99 16.16 17.67
C SER A 63 -31.11 15.90 16.66
N LEU A 64 -31.34 16.84 15.72
CA LEU A 64 -32.30 16.66 14.64
C LEU A 64 -31.89 15.52 13.68
N LEU A 65 -30.63 15.42 13.29
CA LEU A 65 -30.15 14.31 12.46
C LEU A 65 -30.35 12.94 13.15
N ARG A 66 -30.01 12.85 14.45
CA ARG A 66 -30.20 11.65 15.29
C ARG A 66 -31.67 11.24 15.37
N LYS A 67 -32.59 12.20 15.57
CA LYS A 67 -34.06 11.98 15.52
C LYS A 67 -34.54 11.49 14.15
N ILE A 68 -34.12 12.16 13.07
CA ILE A 68 -34.50 11.80 11.70
C ILE A 68 -34.08 10.38 11.35
N LEU A 69 -32.85 9.96 11.70
CA LEU A 69 -32.41 8.58 11.47
C LEU A 69 -33.12 7.58 12.41
N GLY A 70 -33.35 7.98 13.67
CA GLY A 70 -34.14 7.20 14.63
C GLY A 70 -35.51 6.79 14.10
N ALA A 71 -36.20 7.64 13.33
CA ALA A 71 -37.51 7.34 12.75
C ALA A 71 -37.48 6.86 11.27
N TYR A 72 -36.58 7.41 10.44
CA TYR A 72 -36.68 7.31 8.97
C TYR A 72 -35.47 6.68 8.27
N GLU A 73 -34.45 6.22 8.98
CA GLU A 73 -33.28 5.57 8.36
C GLU A 73 -33.62 4.38 7.43
N PRO A 74 -34.57 3.46 7.74
CA PRO A 74 -34.98 2.43 6.79
C PRO A 74 -35.56 3.00 5.49
N VAL A 75 -36.27 4.13 5.58
CA VAL A 75 -36.89 4.81 4.43
C VAL A 75 -35.82 5.48 3.57
N ILE A 76 -34.85 6.14 4.18
CA ILE A 76 -33.69 6.75 3.52
C ILE A 76 -32.87 5.68 2.79
N ARG A 77 -32.46 4.61 3.50
CA ARG A 77 -31.71 3.47 2.95
C ARG A 77 -32.46 2.74 1.83
N LYS A 78 -33.81 2.74 1.84
CA LYS A 78 -34.66 2.18 0.76
C LYS A 78 -34.84 3.11 -0.45
N ARG A 79 -34.71 4.43 -0.27
CA ARG A 79 -34.92 5.44 -1.33
C ARG A 79 -33.64 5.86 -2.03
N TRP A 80 -32.55 6.09 -1.31
CA TRP A 80 -31.32 6.66 -1.88
C TRP A 80 -30.63 5.74 -2.92
N PRO A 81 -30.46 4.43 -2.68
CA PRO A 81 -29.92 3.51 -3.69
C PRO A 81 -30.77 3.43 -4.96
N LYS A 82 -32.10 3.67 -4.87
CA LYS A 82 -33.02 3.64 -6.02
C LYS A 82 -32.94 4.87 -6.93
N LYS A 83 -32.33 5.98 -6.50
CA LYS A 83 -32.00 7.11 -7.38
C LYS A 83 -30.79 6.74 -8.24
N SER A 84 -30.81 7.05 -9.54
CA SER A 84 -29.64 6.88 -10.43
C SER A 84 -28.53 7.88 -10.10
N LYS A 85 -27.27 7.64 -10.53
CA LYS A 85 -26.12 8.56 -10.26
C LYS A 85 -26.45 10.02 -10.63
N ILE A 86 -27.15 10.23 -11.75
CA ILE A 86 -27.63 11.55 -12.20
C ILE A 86 -28.65 12.15 -11.22
N LYS A 87 -29.68 11.40 -10.80
CA LYS A 87 -30.70 11.89 -9.85
C LYS A 87 -30.15 12.10 -8.43
N ARG A 88 -29.10 11.36 -8.05
CA ARG A 88 -28.32 11.61 -6.82
C ARG A 88 -27.55 12.92 -6.95
N ALA A 89 -26.83 13.13 -8.04
CA ALA A 89 -26.05 14.35 -8.30
C ALA A 89 -26.92 15.61 -8.40
N GLN A 90 -28.13 15.51 -8.95
CA GLN A 90 -29.09 16.61 -8.98
C GLN A 90 -29.50 17.01 -7.56
N LEU A 91 -29.98 16.06 -6.74
CA LEU A 91 -30.39 16.31 -5.35
C LEU A 91 -29.27 16.92 -4.50
N LEU A 92 -28.03 16.45 -4.68
CA LEU A 92 -26.88 16.98 -3.94
C LEU A 92 -26.58 18.44 -4.33
N ARG A 93 -26.81 18.84 -5.59
CA ARG A 93 -26.70 20.25 -6.03
C ARG A 93 -27.88 21.11 -5.57
N GLU A 94 -29.07 20.54 -5.44
CA GLU A 94 -30.23 21.23 -4.83
C GLU A 94 -29.97 21.55 -3.34
N VAL A 95 -29.19 20.70 -2.65
CA VAL A 95 -28.76 20.92 -1.25
C VAL A 95 -27.51 21.82 -1.14
N TYR A 96 -26.52 21.66 -2.02
CA TYR A 96 -25.26 22.40 -2.04
C TYR A 96 -24.86 22.69 -3.51
N PRO A 97 -25.22 23.86 -4.08
CA PRO A 97 -25.01 24.15 -5.50
C PRO A 97 -23.54 24.10 -5.95
N GLU A 98 -22.63 24.61 -5.12
CA GLU A 98 -21.18 24.69 -5.36
C GLU A 98 -20.43 23.41 -4.95
N ILE A 99 -21.12 22.26 -4.88
CA ILE A 99 -20.50 20.98 -4.49
C ILE A 99 -19.43 20.52 -5.49
N PRO A 100 -18.21 20.15 -5.04
CA PRO A 100 -17.15 19.61 -5.89
C PRO A 100 -17.59 18.44 -6.76
N LYS A 101 -17.09 18.39 -8.00
CA LYS A 101 -17.43 17.35 -8.98
C LYS A 101 -16.71 16.02 -8.72
N GLN A 102 -15.54 16.07 -8.12
CA GLN A 102 -14.58 14.97 -7.99
C GLN A 102 -14.09 14.82 -6.55
N HIS A 103 -13.53 13.65 -6.23
CA HIS A 103 -12.76 13.39 -5.02
C HIS A 103 -11.44 14.20 -5.04
N ALA A 104 -10.95 14.61 -3.87
CA ALA A 104 -9.72 15.41 -3.66
C ALA A 104 -9.47 16.51 -4.72
N PRO A 105 -10.42 17.45 -4.95
CA PRO A 105 -10.30 18.53 -5.94
C PRO A 105 -9.06 19.44 -5.74
N GLU A 106 -8.49 19.45 -4.54
CA GLU A 106 -7.24 20.08 -4.15
C GLU A 106 -6.01 19.69 -5.01
N PHE A 107 -5.93 18.45 -5.54
CA PHE A 107 -4.77 18.04 -6.35
C PHE A 107 -4.65 18.78 -7.68
N ASP A 108 -5.77 19.18 -8.29
CA ASP A 108 -5.76 20.02 -9.49
C ASP A 108 -5.29 21.45 -9.16
N ILE A 109 -5.57 21.95 -7.94
CA ILE A 109 -5.07 23.24 -7.44
C ILE A 109 -3.57 23.19 -7.16
N LEU A 110 -3.07 22.07 -6.63
CA LEU A 110 -1.63 21.84 -6.48
C LEU A 110 -0.93 21.88 -7.84
N ARG A 111 -1.47 21.21 -8.86
CA ARG A 111 -0.88 21.21 -10.21
C ARG A 111 -0.96 22.54 -10.93
N ALA A 112 -2.09 23.25 -10.85
CA ALA A 112 -2.23 24.56 -11.49
C ALA A 112 -1.20 25.60 -10.97
N ARG A 113 -0.61 25.38 -9.79
CA ARG A 113 0.48 26.19 -9.24
C ARG A 113 1.87 25.85 -9.84
N TRP A 114 2.07 24.67 -10.44
CA TRP A 114 3.31 24.35 -11.16
C TRP A 114 3.42 25.17 -12.46
N THR A 115 2.30 25.39 -13.14
CA THR A 115 2.23 26.13 -14.41
C THR A 115 2.10 27.65 -14.26
N ASP A 116 2.25 28.19 -13.05
CA ASP A 116 1.84 29.57 -12.69
C ASP A 116 0.42 29.94 -13.22
N THR A 117 -0.45 28.95 -13.40
CA THR A 117 -1.77 29.16 -14.01
C THR A 117 -2.65 29.92 -13.02
N PRO A 118 -3.28 31.04 -13.42
CA PRO A 118 -4.15 31.81 -12.54
C PRO A 118 -5.29 30.95 -12.00
N LEU A 119 -5.21 30.62 -10.72
CA LEU A 119 -6.32 30.02 -9.99
C LEU A 119 -7.47 31.03 -10.01
N ASN A 120 -8.57 30.68 -10.66
CA ASN A 120 -9.80 31.51 -10.71
C ASN A 120 -10.54 31.59 -9.35
N SER A 121 -9.85 31.31 -8.25
CA SER A 121 -10.33 31.36 -6.87
C SER A 121 -10.27 32.77 -6.30
N ASN A 122 -11.08 33.69 -6.85
CA ASN A 122 -11.31 35.03 -6.29
C ASN A 122 -12.15 35.03 -4.99
N GLY A 123 -12.18 33.90 -4.27
CA GLY A 123 -12.95 33.69 -3.05
C GLY A 123 -12.52 32.41 -2.32
N TYR A 124 -12.76 32.40 -1.01
CA TYR A 124 -12.52 31.25 -0.14
C TYR A 124 -13.38 30.05 -0.56
N GLN A 125 -12.76 28.88 -0.70
CA GLN A 125 -13.40 27.67 -1.20
C GLN A 125 -13.84 26.78 -0.03
N LYS A 126 -15.15 26.78 0.29
CA LYS A 126 -15.70 26.05 1.44
C LYS A 126 -15.39 24.55 1.42
N PHE A 127 -15.20 23.93 0.26
CA PHE A 127 -14.85 22.51 0.18
C PHE A 127 -13.51 22.18 0.85
N MET A 128 -12.59 23.14 1.00
CA MET A 128 -11.34 22.91 1.75
C MET A 128 -11.61 22.51 3.21
N GLU A 129 -12.70 22.98 3.82
CA GLU A 129 -13.10 22.58 5.17
C GLU A 129 -13.82 21.22 5.23
N THR A 130 -14.29 20.69 4.10
CA THR A 130 -15.06 19.44 4.02
C THR A 130 -14.85 18.74 2.66
N PRO A 131 -13.63 18.30 2.31
CA PRO A 131 -13.33 17.74 0.97
C PRO A 131 -14.06 16.41 0.70
N TYR A 132 -14.42 15.69 1.77
CA TYR A 132 -15.31 14.53 1.75
C TYR A 132 -16.76 14.86 1.32
N ILE A 133 -17.14 16.14 1.12
CA ILE A 133 -18.46 16.51 0.55
C ILE A 133 -18.29 16.78 -0.94
N ASN A 134 -18.26 15.70 -1.74
CA ASN A 134 -18.12 15.76 -3.20
C ASN A 134 -19.17 14.88 -3.93
N LEU A 135 -19.30 15.09 -5.25
CA LEU A 135 -20.24 14.35 -6.10
C LEU A 135 -19.73 12.98 -6.57
N GLU A 136 -18.43 12.74 -6.63
CA GLU A 136 -17.87 11.47 -7.11
C GLU A 136 -18.24 10.33 -6.15
N ASP A 137 -18.05 10.56 -4.84
CA ASP A 137 -18.29 9.62 -3.76
C ASP A 137 -19.76 9.52 -3.37
N LEU A 138 -20.38 10.65 -2.99
CA LEU A 138 -21.73 10.61 -2.42
C LEU A 138 -22.76 10.07 -3.41
N THR A 139 -22.50 10.18 -4.73
CA THR A 139 -23.36 9.60 -5.76
C THR A 139 -23.13 8.11 -6.02
N GLN A 140 -22.10 7.45 -5.46
CA GLN A 140 -21.92 5.99 -5.54
C GLN A 140 -23.07 5.23 -4.84
N GLY A 141 -23.71 5.84 -3.83
CA GLY A 141 -24.94 5.36 -3.20
C GLY A 141 -24.73 4.79 -1.80
N THR A 142 -23.64 4.05 -1.58
CA THR A 142 -23.27 3.55 -0.25
C THR A 142 -22.81 4.69 0.65
N PHE A 143 -21.89 5.54 0.18
CA PHE A 143 -21.19 6.52 1.02
C PHE A 143 -22.09 7.55 1.71
N LEU A 144 -23.10 8.15 1.05
CA LEU A 144 -24.03 9.05 1.77
C LEU A 144 -24.84 8.31 2.85
N SER A 145 -25.15 7.03 2.66
CA SER A 145 -25.88 6.22 3.65
C SER A 145 -25.00 5.92 4.88
N LEU A 146 -23.71 5.66 4.66
CA LEU A 146 -22.70 5.52 5.70
C LEU A 146 -22.48 6.84 6.45
N PHE A 147 -22.30 7.93 5.72
CA PHE A 147 -22.03 9.27 6.26
C PHE A 147 -23.17 9.79 7.13
N LEU A 148 -24.42 9.51 6.72
CA LEU A 148 -25.60 9.76 7.55
C LEU A 148 -25.57 8.91 8.83
N ASN A 149 -25.41 7.59 8.71
CA ASN A 149 -25.40 6.67 9.85
C ASN A 149 -24.29 7.03 10.86
N SER A 150 -23.05 7.22 10.41
CA SER A 150 -21.92 7.56 11.28
C SER A 150 -22.13 8.88 12.01
N ARG A 151 -22.40 9.98 11.29
CA ARG A 151 -22.56 11.30 11.92
C ARG A 151 -23.82 11.41 12.77
N GLY A 152 -24.89 10.69 12.45
CA GLY A 152 -26.17 10.75 13.17
C GLY A 152 -26.32 9.76 14.33
N ARG A 153 -25.61 8.63 14.34
CA ARG A 153 -25.59 7.68 15.47
C ARG A 153 -24.50 8.01 16.50
N TYR A 154 -23.35 8.52 16.06
CA TYR A 154 -22.20 8.83 16.92
C TYR A 154 -22.14 10.32 17.28
N SER A 155 -21.44 10.65 18.37
CA SER A 155 -21.39 12.00 18.92
C SER A 155 -20.32 12.87 18.22
N PRO A 156 -20.56 14.18 17.96
CA PRO A 156 -19.70 15.01 17.13
C PRO A 156 -18.24 15.16 17.60
N HIS A 157 -18.00 15.09 18.92
CA HIS A 157 -16.66 15.23 19.50
C HIS A 157 -15.70 14.12 19.04
N LEU A 158 -16.21 12.91 18.77
CA LEU A 158 -15.42 11.77 18.29
C LEU A 158 -14.78 12.05 16.92
N PHE A 159 -15.40 12.90 16.10
CA PHE A 159 -14.94 13.22 14.75
C PHE A 159 -13.91 14.36 14.69
N VAL A 160 -13.63 15.06 15.80
CA VAL A 160 -12.82 16.29 15.81
C VAL A 160 -11.43 16.12 15.18
N HIS A 161 -10.73 15.03 15.50
CA HIS A 161 -9.42 14.75 14.91
C HIS A 161 -9.52 14.33 13.43
N ALA A 162 -10.57 13.58 13.05
CA ALA A 162 -10.79 13.14 11.67
C ALA A 162 -11.20 14.31 10.75
N ASP A 163 -12.06 15.22 11.24
CA ASP A 163 -12.40 16.46 10.54
C ASP A 163 -11.16 17.37 10.41
N LEU A 164 -10.32 17.47 11.44
CA LEU A 164 -9.09 18.25 11.38
C LEU A 164 -8.05 17.66 10.40
N TYR A 165 -7.96 16.32 10.32
CA TYR A 165 -7.11 15.61 9.37
C TYR A 165 -7.62 15.75 7.93
N ALA A 166 -8.93 15.66 7.69
CA ALA A 166 -9.52 15.93 6.36
C ALA A 166 -9.24 17.36 5.86
N MET A 167 -9.11 18.34 6.76
CA MET A 167 -8.78 19.73 6.43
C MET A 167 -7.28 20.00 6.23
N HIS A 168 -6.40 19.00 6.34
CA HIS A 168 -4.95 19.17 6.41
C HIS A 168 -4.37 19.94 5.21
N PHE A 169 -4.80 19.63 3.98
CA PHE A 169 -4.39 20.36 2.77
C PHE A 169 -4.76 21.85 2.84
N GLY A 170 -6.04 22.16 3.12
CA GLY A 170 -6.53 23.54 3.17
C GLY A 170 -5.88 24.37 4.29
N LEU A 171 -5.54 23.73 5.42
CA LEU A 171 -4.83 24.35 6.54
C LEU A 171 -3.36 24.63 6.20
N ASN A 172 -2.62 23.63 5.69
CA ASN A 172 -1.19 23.79 5.38
C ASN A 172 -0.94 24.68 4.15
N MET A 173 -1.87 24.71 3.20
CA MET A 173 -1.87 25.69 2.09
C MET A 173 -2.25 27.11 2.53
N TRP A 174 -2.84 27.24 3.73
CA TRP A 174 -3.47 28.44 4.30
C TRP A 174 -4.63 29.00 3.45
N GLU A 175 -5.32 28.16 2.69
CA GLU A 175 -6.59 28.51 2.02
C GLU A 175 -7.74 28.53 3.06
N ILE A 176 -7.59 27.84 4.19
CA ILE A 176 -8.46 27.93 5.37
C ILE A 176 -7.83 28.89 6.38
N PRO A 177 -8.38 30.11 6.58
CA PRO A 177 -7.82 31.05 7.55
C PRO A 177 -8.26 30.70 8.99
N GLU A 178 -7.31 30.21 9.80
CA GLU A 178 -7.44 30.16 11.26
C GLU A 178 -7.53 31.58 11.83
N PRO A 179 -8.55 31.94 12.64
CA PRO A 179 -8.62 33.27 13.27
C PRO A 179 -7.50 33.48 14.29
N LYS A 180 -7.07 34.73 14.43
CA LYS A 180 -6.15 35.20 15.48
C LYS A 180 -6.99 35.79 16.62
N ILE A 181 -7.11 35.05 17.71
CA ILE A 181 -7.92 35.45 18.88
C ILE A 181 -7.01 36.07 19.95
N TYR A 182 -7.38 37.25 20.45
CA TYR A 182 -6.59 38.01 21.42
C TYR A 182 -7.31 38.14 22.77
N ASP A 183 -6.55 37.87 23.84
CA ASP A 183 -6.88 38.16 25.23
C ASP A 183 -6.24 39.53 25.55
N GLY A 184 -7.06 40.59 25.46
CA GLY A 184 -6.59 41.98 25.46
C GLY A 184 -5.59 42.27 24.33
N LEU A 185 -4.36 42.60 24.69
CA LEU A 185 -3.26 42.85 23.74
C LEU A 185 -2.41 41.60 23.44
N THR A 186 -2.75 40.43 23.98
CA THR A 186 -1.92 39.21 23.90
C THR A 186 -2.63 38.10 23.12
N PRO A 187 -1.93 37.29 22.30
CA PRO A 187 -2.56 36.13 21.65
C PRO A 187 -3.06 35.14 22.71
N TRP A 188 -4.33 34.74 22.63
CA TRP A 188 -4.95 33.81 23.57
C TRP A 188 -4.39 32.40 23.37
N LYS A 189 -3.87 31.81 24.44
CA LYS A 189 -3.08 30.56 24.40
C LYS A 189 -3.75 29.39 25.13
N ARG A 190 -4.96 29.56 25.64
CA ARG A 190 -5.70 28.50 26.34
C ARG A 190 -6.26 27.45 25.39
N ALA A 191 -6.26 26.20 25.82
CA ALA A 191 -6.83 25.10 25.07
C ALA A 191 -8.37 25.15 25.07
N VAL A 192 -8.96 24.69 23.97
CA VAL A 192 -10.38 24.40 23.83
C VAL A 192 -10.55 22.88 23.73
N VAL A 193 -11.48 22.33 24.49
CA VAL A 193 -11.81 20.89 24.47
C VAL A 193 -13.22 20.70 23.92
N PHE A 194 -13.40 19.63 23.14
CA PHE A 194 -14.70 19.19 22.63
C PHE A 194 -15.23 18.02 23.46
N ASN A 195 -16.41 18.19 24.05
CA ASN A 195 -17.08 17.20 24.91
C ASN A 195 -18.27 16.56 24.19
N ASN A 196 -18.82 15.48 24.74
CA ASN A 196 -20.09 14.94 24.27
C ASN A 196 -21.24 15.96 24.52
N PRO A 197 -22.08 16.32 23.53
CA PRO A 197 -23.23 17.20 23.79
C PRO A 197 -24.20 16.61 24.84
N ASP A 198 -24.34 15.28 24.88
CA ASP A 198 -25.17 14.59 25.88
C ASP A 198 -24.65 14.77 27.33
N SER A 199 -23.39 15.23 27.53
CA SER A 199 -22.83 15.56 28.86
C SER A 199 -22.80 17.06 29.17
N GLY A 200 -23.45 17.92 28.36
CA GLY A 200 -23.63 19.35 28.65
C GLY A 200 -23.08 20.27 27.57
N LYS A 201 -22.03 21.05 27.89
CA LYS A 201 -21.45 22.01 26.93
C LYS A 201 -20.55 21.29 25.93
N TYR A 202 -20.89 21.36 24.64
CA TYR A 202 -20.10 20.77 23.55
C TYR A 202 -18.66 21.29 23.49
N ILE A 203 -18.41 22.53 23.91
CA ILE A 203 -17.06 23.12 24.00
C ILE A 203 -16.78 23.63 25.41
N GLU A 204 -15.55 23.41 25.89
CA GLU A 204 -15.01 24.00 27.12
C GLU A 204 -13.74 24.81 26.82
N PHE A 205 -13.62 26.00 27.42
CA PHE A 205 -12.45 26.86 27.35
C PHE A 205 -11.64 26.74 28.65
N LEU A 206 -10.39 26.26 28.56
CA LEU A 206 -9.57 25.93 29.73
C LEU A 206 -8.76 27.13 30.23
N GLU A 207 -9.39 27.98 31.05
CA GLU A 207 -8.75 29.22 31.55
C GLU A 207 -7.59 29.01 32.54
N SER A 208 -7.51 27.84 33.21
CA SER A 208 -6.33 27.41 33.98
C SER A 208 -5.17 27.09 33.02
N LYS A 209 -3.95 27.52 33.35
CA LYS A 209 -2.76 27.18 32.55
C LYS A 209 -2.46 25.68 32.63
N GLU A 210 -2.65 25.12 33.82
CA GLU A 210 -2.35 23.76 34.20
C GLU A 210 -3.22 22.79 33.40
N ARG A 211 -4.56 22.93 33.50
CA ARG A 211 -5.51 22.16 32.68
C ARG A 211 -5.29 22.35 31.18
N SER A 212 -4.92 23.56 30.75
CA SER A 212 -4.65 23.86 29.35
C SER A 212 -3.40 23.14 28.83
N ASP A 213 -2.31 23.14 29.61
CA ASP A 213 -1.05 22.49 29.24
C ASP A 213 -1.19 20.97 29.29
N GLU A 214 -1.93 20.43 30.26
CA GLU A 214 -2.32 19.01 30.35
C GLU A 214 -3.11 18.55 29.12
N ALA A 215 -4.10 19.34 28.69
CA ALA A 215 -4.93 19.03 27.52
C ALA A 215 -4.14 19.13 26.20
N TYR A 216 -3.21 20.07 26.07
CA TYR A 216 -2.28 20.09 24.93
C TYR A 216 -1.35 18.86 24.94
N ALA A 217 -0.88 18.43 26.11
CA ALA A 217 0.02 17.30 26.25
C ALA A 217 -0.64 15.93 26.00
N SER A 218 -1.95 15.78 26.25
CA SER A 218 -2.73 14.61 25.85
C SER A 218 -3.23 14.65 24.41
N GLY A 219 -3.23 15.83 23.76
CA GLY A 219 -3.74 16.03 22.40
C GLY A 219 -5.23 16.36 22.31
N ILE A 220 -5.96 16.32 23.43
CA ILE A 220 -7.40 16.61 23.54
C ILE A 220 -7.68 18.12 23.43
N GLY A 221 -6.70 18.95 23.81
CA GLY A 221 -6.78 20.41 23.80
C GLY A 221 -6.34 21.04 22.48
N PHE A 222 -7.24 21.82 21.87
CA PHE A 222 -6.98 22.50 20.60
C PHE A 222 -6.67 23.99 20.80
N PRO A 223 -5.75 24.59 20.02
CA PRO A 223 -5.62 26.04 19.98
C PRO A 223 -6.93 26.69 19.54
N PRO A 224 -7.36 27.84 20.11
CA PRO A 224 -8.70 28.38 19.86
C PRO A 224 -9.00 28.64 18.38
N GLY A 225 -8.00 29.09 17.61
CA GLY A 225 -8.14 29.28 16.16
C GLY A 225 -8.48 27.98 15.41
N LYS A 226 -7.86 26.85 15.77
CA LYS A 226 -8.14 25.54 15.18
C LYS A 226 -9.51 25.00 15.61
N ALA A 227 -9.87 25.18 16.89
CA ALA A 227 -11.19 24.78 17.39
C ALA A 227 -12.32 25.48 16.62
N MET A 228 -12.16 26.77 16.28
CA MET A 228 -13.17 27.51 15.50
C MET A 228 -13.26 27.05 14.04
N VAL A 229 -12.17 26.53 13.45
CA VAL A 229 -12.20 25.92 12.12
C VAL A 229 -12.94 24.57 12.16
N VAL A 230 -12.63 23.68 13.11
CA VAL A 230 -13.32 22.38 13.25
C VAL A 230 -14.82 22.58 13.50
N LEU A 231 -15.19 23.50 14.39
CA LEU A 231 -16.59 23.84 14.67
C LEU A 231 -17.34 24.31 13.39
N ARG A 232 -16.69 25.12 12.55
CA ARG A 232 -17.23 25.64 11.27
C ARG A 232 -17.31 24.58 10.16
N ALA A 233 -16.42 23.59 10.16
CA ALA A 233 -16.52 22.41 9.31
C ALA A 233 -17.70 21.53 9.73
N GLN A 234 -17.77 21.17 11.00
CA GLN A 234 -18.79 20.28 11.54
C GLN A 234 -20.21 20.84 11.41
N ILE A 235 -20.44 22.12 11.70
CA ILE A 235 -21.77 22.76 11.51
C ILE A 235 -22.25 22.59 10.07
N PHE A 236 -21.38 22.84 9.10
CA PHE A 236 -21.72 22.69 7.68
C PHE A 236 -22.04 21.22 7.34
N THR A 237 -21.23 20.28 7.81
CA THR A 237 -21.47 18.82 7.66
C THR A 237 -22.82 18.40 8.22
N TYR A 238 -23.16 18.79 9.46
CA TYR A 238 -24.44 18.43 10.08
C TYR A 238 -25.64 19.06 9.36
N GLN A 239 -25.56 20.33 8.97
CA GLN A 239 -26.61 21.01 8.21
C GLN A 239 -26.79 20.42 6.80
N PHE A 240 -25.69 20.07 6.12
CA PHE A 240 -25.71 19.40 4.83
C PHE A 240 -26.43 18.04 4.92
N LEU A 241 -26.15 17.25 5.96
CA LEU A 241 -26.78 15.95 6.18
C LEU A 241 -28.27 16.06 6.51
N VAL A 242 -28.69 17.01 7.35
CA VAL A 242 -30.12 17.29 7.61
C VAL A 242 -30.85 17.72 6.33
N LYS A 243 -30.25 18.58 5.51
CA LYS A 243 -30.81 18.97 4.20
C LYS A 243 -30.90 17.79 3.22
N CYS A 244 -29.89 16.92 3.18
CA CYS A 244 -29.93 15.68 2.40
C CYS A 244 -31.10 14.77 2.83
N CYS A 245 -31.32 14.60 4.14
CA CYS A 245 -32.47 13.86 4.66
C CYS A 245 -33.80 14.48 4.19
N SER A 246 -33.97 15.79 4.34
CA SER A 246 -35.18 16.51 3.90
C SER A 246 -35.44 16.31 2.40
N ALA A 247 -34.43 16.45 1.54
CA ALA A 247 -34.59 16.23 0.10
C ALA A 247 -34.86 14.75 -0.30
N ILE A 248 -34.49 13.78 0.55
CA ILE A 248 -34.83 12.35 0.36
C ILE A 248 -36.26 12.06 0.87
N LEU A 249 -36.68 12.74 1.94
CA LEU A 249 -37.97 12.65 2.63
C LEU A 249 -38.93 13.80 2.25
N HIS A 250 -38.82 14.30 1.03
CA HIS A 250 -39.61 15.39 0.41
C HIS A 250 -41.15 15.27 0.50
N ASP A 251 -41.69 14.12 0.88
CA ASP A 251 -43.11 13.86 1.15
C ASP A 251 -43.51 14.06 2.62
N ILE A 252 -42.55 14.39 3.49
CA ILE A 252 -42.75 14.72 4.91
C ILE A 252 -42.43 16.22 5.09
N PRO A 253 -43.37 17.14 4.78
CA PRO A 253 -43.10 18.58 4.82
C PRO A 253 -42.78 19.09 6.22
N THR A 254 -43.29 18.42 7.27
CA THR A 254 -43.10 18.80 8.68
C THR A 254 -41.79 18.29 9.29
N LEU A 255 -40.90 17.63 8.53
CA LEU A 255 -39.70 16.96 9.06
C LEU A 255 -38.75 17.88 9.84
N LEU A 256 -38.81 19.19 9.57
CA LEU A 256 -37.96 20.22 10.18
C LEU A 256 -38.70 21.06 11.24
N ASP A 257 -39.96 20.74 11.55
CA ASP A 257 -40.75 21.44 12.56
C ASP A 257 -40.37 20.96 13.98
N ASP A 258 -40.24 21.88 14.94
CA ASP A 258 -39.89 21.55 16.34
C ASP A 258 -40.85 20.55 17.01
N ASN A 259 -42.12 20.51 16.54
CA ASN A 259 -43.19 19.66 17.04
C ASN A 259 -43.38 18.36 16.24
N HIS A 260 -42.45 17.98 15.36
CA HIS A 260 -42.57 16.78 14.54
C HIS A 260 -42.46 15.48 15.37
N ASP A 261 -43.37 14.53 15.15
CA ASP A 261 -43.46 13.28 15.91
C ASP A 261 -42.53 12.18 15.37
N PHE A 262 -41.29 12.18 15.88
CA PHE A 262 -40.26 11.20 15.54
C PHE A 262 -40.52 9.83 16.18
N ASN A 263 -41.36 9.04 15.52
CA ASN A 263 -41.65 7.65 15.88
C ASN A 263 -40.42 6.76 15.65
N THR A 264 -39.62 6.55 16.69
CA THR A 264 -38.39 5.74 16.65
C THR A 264 -38.67 4.30 16.22
N VAL A 265 -37.90 3.81 15.24
CA VAL A 265 -37.92 2.43 14.75
C VAL A 265 -36.64 1.69 15.14
N THR A 266 -36.67 0.36 15.08
CA THR A 266 -35.48 -0.49 15.27
C THR A 266 -34.35 -0.06 14.34
N GLU A 267 -33.12 0.03 14.85
CA GLU A 267 -31.96 0.37 14.04
C GLU A 267 -31.74 -0.67 12.92
N PRO A 268 -31.58 -0.26 11.65
CA PRO A 268 -31.34 -1.19 10.56
C PRO A 268 -29.97 -1.88 10.67
N GLU A 269 -29.87 -3.10 10.14
CA GLU A 269 -28.63 -3.89 10.04
C GLU A 269 -27.42 -3.07 9.57
N HIS A 270 -26.22 -3.46 10.00
CA HIS A 270 -24.98 -2.77 9.64
C HIS A 270 -24.81 -2.62 8.11
N ILE A 271 -24.44 -1.42 7.65
CA ILE A 271 -24.15 -1.20 6.23
C ILE A 271 -22.81 -1.87 5.91
N SER A 272 -22.87 -3.06 5.32
CA SER A 272 -21.69 -3.81 4.87
C SER A 272 -21.56 -3.73 3.35
N PRO A 273 -20.45 -3.24 2.79
CA PRO A 273 -20.24 -3.22 1.34
C PRO A 273 -20.11 -4.64 0.74
N PRO A 274 -20.41 -4.80 -0.57
CA PRO A 274 -20.17 -6.03 -1.32
C PRO A 274 -18.74 -6.55 -1.13
N SER A 275 -18.58 -7.88 -1.08
CA SER A 275 -17.27 -8.52 -0.89
C SER A 275 -16.23 -8.05 -1.91
N SER A 276 -16.61 -7.92 -3.18
CA SER A 276 -15.71 -7.43 -4.25
C SER A 276 -15.28 -5.96 -4.13
N GLN A 277 -16.00 -5.13 -3.37
CA GLN A 277 -15.59 -3.73 -3.13
C GLN A 277 -14.63 -3.62 -1.93
N ARG A 278 -14.76 -4.49 -0.92
CA ARG A 278 -13.85 -4.57 0.23
C ARG A 278 -12.42 -4.97 -0.11
N LEU A 279 -12.20 -5.56 -1.28
CA LEU A 279 -10.87 -5.99 -1.74
C LEU A 279 -9.96 -4.82 -2.14
N SER A 280 -10.46 -3.58 -2.27
CA SER A 280 -9.67 -2.43 -2.73
C SER A 280 -9.34 -1.46 -1.60
N LEU A 281 -8.05 -1.27 -1.32
CA LEU A 281 -7.59 -0.32 -0.30
C LEU A 281 -8.01 1.13 -0.58
N LEU A 282 -8.11 1.56 -1.84
CA LEU A 282 -8.66 2.88 -2.21
C LEU A 282 -10.16 3.01 -1.87
N PHE A 283 -10.94 1.94 -2.06
CA PHE A 283 -12.34 1.93 -1.63
C PHE A 283 -12.44 2.01 -0.11
N SER A 284 -11.63 1.24 0.63
CA SER A 284 -11.58 1.28 2.09
C SER A 284 -11.12 2.64 2.65
N ALA A 285 -10.14 3.28 2.00
CA ALA A 285 -9.69 4.63 2.32
C ALA A 285 -10.82 5.65 2.12
N THR A 286 -11.48 5.61 0.97
CA THR A 286 -12.65 6.46 0.67
C THR A 286 -13.81 6.19 1.64
N GLU A 287 -14.06 4.93 2.00
CA GLU A 287 -15.11 4.54 2.94
C GLU A 287 -14.84 5.09 4.35
N SER A 288 -13.58 5.11 4.80
CA SER A 288 -13.19 5.57 6.14
C SER A 288 -13.64 6.99 6.45
N LEU A 289 -13.64 7.89 5.46
CA LEU A 289 -14.12 9.28 5.56
C LEU A 289 -15.62 9.38 5.93
N TYR A 290 -16.39 8.32 5.65
CA TYR A 290 -17.82 8.24 5.88
C TYR A 290 -18.18 7.32 7.06
N ARG A 291 -17.20 6.69 7.71
CA ARG A 291 -17.33 5.85 8.90
C ARG A 291 -17.13 6.67 10.19
N PRO A 292 -17.53 6.14 11.37
CA PRO A 292 -16.99 6.60 12.64
C PRO A 292 -15.48 6.31 12.67
N PRO A 293 -14.64 7.16 13.30
CA PRO A 293 -13.23 6.84 13.48
C PRO A 293 -13.04 5.49 14.20
N SER A 294 -12.39 4.56 13.53
CA SER A 294 -12.05 3.24 14.08
C SER A 294 -10.83 3.33 14.99
N GLN A 295 -10.67 2.34 15.87
CA GLN A 295 -9.40 2.13 16.58
C GLN A 295 -8.33 1.63 15.60
N ILE A 296 -7.07 1.80 15.97
CA ILE A 296 -5.91 1.24 15.25
C ILE A 296 -5.94 -0.29 15.29
N ASP A 297 -5.71 -0.94 14.14
CA ASP A 297 -5.58 -2.39 14.06
C ASP A 297 -4.12 -2.80 14.24
N PHE A 298 -3.75 -3.11 15.49
CA PHE A 298 -2.40 -3.59 15.81
C PHE A 298 -2.06 -4.96 15.21
N GLN A 299 -3.03 -5.78 14.79
CA GLN A 299 -2.73 -7.06 14.13
C GLN A 299 -2.43 -6.84 12.65
N ARG A 300 -3.26 -6.05 11.95
CA ARG A 300 -3.03 -5.70 10.54
C ARG A 300 -1.66 -5.07 10.32
N ILE A 301 -1.23 -4.17 11.20
CA ILE A 301 0.11 -3.56 11.10
C ILE A 301 1.23 -4.60 11.36
N GLU A 302 1.06 -5.53 12.30
CA GLU A 302 2.01 -6.63 12.51
C GLU A 302 2.09 -7.51 11.26
N ASP A 303 0.96 -7.97 10.74
CA ASP A 303 0.86 -8.85 9.57
C ASP A 303 1.50 -8.22 8.33
N LEU A 304 1.27 -6.92 8.09
CA LEU A 304 1.92 -6.16 7.02
C LEU A 304 3.44 -6.09 7.18
N LEU A 305 3.94 -5.82 8.39
CA LEU A 305 5.38 -5.69 8.67
C LEU A 305 6.12 -7.04 8.62
N GLU A 306 5.56 -8.09 9.22
CA GLU A 306 6.09 -9.46 9.16
C GLU A 306 6.16 -9.93 7.70
N THR A 307 5.05 -9.77 6.97
CA THR A 307 4.95 -10.24 5.59
C THR A 307 5.87 -9.47 4.67
N ARG A 308 5.96 -8.14 4.81
CA ARG A 308 6.80 -7.35 3.92
C ARG A 308 8.29 -7.52 4.21
N ARG A 309 8.69 -7.69 5.48
CA ARG A 309 10.05 -8.13 5.81
C ARG A 309 10.37 -9.48 5.17
N ALA A 310 9.46 -10.46 5.27
CA ALA A 310 9.67 -11.77 4.65
C ALA A 310 9.79 -11.67 3.13
N ALA A 311 8.96 -10.86 2.48
CA ALA A 311 9.04 -10.59 1.05
C ALA A 311 10.33 -9.86 0.63
N ALA A 312 10.93 -9.03 1.50
CA ALA A 312 12.24 -8.41 1.26
C ALA A 312 13.40 -9.43 1.40
N GLU A 313 13.34 -10.35 2.37
CA GLU A 313 14.27 -11.49 2.51
C GLU A 313 14.18 -12.41 1.27
N ASP A 314 12.96 -12.77 0.87
CA ASP A 314 12.69 -13.62 -0.29
C ASP A 314 13.09 -12.93 -1.63
N HIS A 315 12.94 -11.60 -1.76
CA HIS A 315 13.41 -10.80 -2.92
C HIS A 315 14.94 -10.79 -3.04
N LEU A 316 15.65 -10.51 -1.94
CA LEU A 316 17.11 -10.51 -1.90
C LEU A 316 17.69 -11.89 -2.25
N TRP A 317 17.07 -12.98 -1.76
CA TRP A 317 17.40 -14.34 -2.18
C TRP A 317 17.20 -14.54 -3.68
N SER A 318 16.09 -14.05 -4.24
CA SER A 318 15.77 -14.25 -5.66
C SER A 318 16.75 -13.54 -6.60
N LEU A 319 17.22 -12.34 -6.24
CA LEU A 319 18.31 -11.63 -6.94
C LEU A 319 19.67 -12.36 -6.90
N ARG A 320 19.84 -13.34 -6.01
CA ARG A 320 21.03 -14.20 -5.93
C ARG A 320 20.81 -15.61 -6.45
N GLU A 321 19.57 -16.08 -6.51
CA GLU A 321 19.26 -17.47 -6.85
C GLU A 321 18.81 -17.67 -8.32
N ASP A 322 18.06 -16.74 -8.92
CA ASP A 322 17.56 -16.88 -10.30
C ASP A 322 18.08 -15.79 -11.25
N PRO A 323 18.97 -16.13 -12.21
CA PRO A 323 19.44 -15.19 -13.24
C PRO A 323 18.32 -14.61 -14.12
N SER A 324 17.18 -15.30 -14.28
CA SER A 324 16.01 -14.77 -15.00
C SER A 324 15.40 -13.58 -14.29
N TYR A 325 15.23 -13.69 -12.97
CA TYR A 325 14.65 -12.65 -12.13
C TYR A 325 15.58 -11.43 -12.05
N PHE A 326 16.89 -11.68 -11.90
CA PHE A 326 17.90 -10.63 -12.00
C PHE A 326 17.88 -9.93 -13.37
N ALA A 327 17.71 -10.67 -14.48
CA ALA A 327 17.57 -10.08 -15.81
C ALA A 327 16.28 -9.26 -15.99
N GLU A 328 15.17 -9.72 -15.45
CA GLU A 328 13.86 -9.05 -15.55
C GLU A 328 13.83 -7.71 -14.80
N MET A 329 14.67 -7.56 -13.77
CA MET A 329 14.91 -6.29 -13.10
C MET A 329 15.78 -5.32 -13.94
N LEU A 330 16.61 -5.83 -14.86
CA LEU A 330 17.53 -5.05 -15.73
C LEU A 330 16.98 -4.69 -17.12
N ASP A 331 16.00 -5.44 -17.65
CA ASP A 331 15.40 -5.08 -18.95
C ASP A 331 14.46 -3.83 -18.83
N ALA A 332 14.17 -3.40 -17.59
CA ALA A 332 13.20 -2.37 -17.27
C ALA A 332 13.72 -0.92 -17.45
N GLN A 333 14.92 -0.57 -16.97
CA GLN A 333 15.41 0.82 -16.98
C GLN A 333 15.94 1.27 -18.36
N SER A 334 16.29 2.56 -18.51
CA SER A 334 16.76 3.14 -19.78
C SER A 334 18.23 2.85 -20.10
N LYS A 335 18.59 3.02 -21.38
CA LYS A 335 19.99 3.02 -21.82
C LYS A 335 20.51 4.45 -21.83
N GLY A 336 21.69 4.66 -21.22
CA GLY A 336 22.65 5.71 -21.60
C GLY A 336 22.28 7.16 -21.29
N ASP A 337 21.13 7.65 -21.75
CA ASP A 337 20.90 9.07 -22.05
C ASP A 337 21.02 10.05 -20.85
N CYS A 338 20.84 9.57 -19.62
CA CYS A 338 21.05 10.37 -18.41
C CYS A 338 22.52 10.47 -17.94
N PHE A 339 23.49 9.80 -18.58
CA PHE A 339 24.88 9.72 -18.12
C PHE A 339 25.91 9.86 -19.24
N SER A 340 27.18 10.09 -18.87
CA SER A 340 28.29 10.35 -19.81
C SER A 340 28.68 9.16 -20.69
N SER A 341 28.28 7.93 -20.34
CA SER A 341 28.44 6.77 -21.21
C SER A 341 27.45 5.63 -20.92
N ASP A 342 27.16 4.82 -21.94
CA ASP A 342 26.42 3.55 -21.83
C ASP A 342 27.03 2.56 -20.81
N LYS A 343 28.33 2.67 -20.53
CA LYS A 343 29.03 1.77 -19.60
C LYS A 343 28.80 2.13 -18.14
N ASP A 344 28.55 3.40 -17.85
CA ASP A 344 28.28 3.86 -16.48
C ASP A 344 26.86 3.46 -16.05
N ALA A 345 25.89 3.54 -16.98
CA ALA A 345 24.47 3.27 -16.74
C ALA A 345 24.18 1.85 -16.19
N LYS A 346 24.70 0.79 -16.82
CA LYS A 346 24.47 -0.61 -16.35
C LYS A 346 25.00 -0.89 -14.95
N GLY A 347 26.15 -0.28 -14.60
CA GLY A 347 26.76 -0.45 -13.28
C GLY A 347 25.97 0.28 -12.19
N LEU A 348 25.42 1.45 -12.52
CA LEU A 348 24.50 2.21 -11.66
C LEU A 348 23.16 1.48 -11.47
N GLU A 349 22.57 0.93 -12.53
CA GLU A 349 21.32 0.15 -12.48
C GLU A 349 21.44 -1.06 -11.53
N ILE A 350 22.49 -1.89 -11.70
CA ILE A 350 22.74 -3.04 -10.83
C ILE A 350 22.99 -2.59 -9.37
N LEU A 351 23.73 -1.50 -9.16
CA LEU A 351 23.93 -0.91 -7.84
C LEU A 351 22.59 -0.51 -7.21
N VAL A 352 21.71 0.18 -7.93
CA VAL A 352 20.40 0.64 -7.43
C VAL A 352 19.50 -0.53 -7.04
N ILE A 353 19.47 -1.61 -7.84
CA ILE A 353 18.70 -2.83 -7.53
C ILE A 353 19.22 -3.50 -6.25
N LEU A 354 20.54 -3.68 -6.13
CA LEU A 354 21.15 -4.35 -4.95
C LEU A 354 21.10 -3.48 -3.68
N GLU A 355 21.23 -2.17 -3.82
CA GLU A 355 21.03 -1.20 -2.74
C GLU A 355 19.57 -1.26 -2.26
N TYR A 356 18.59 -1.13 -3.16
CA TYR A 356 17.16 -1.23 -2.82
C TYR A 356 16.83 -2.53 -2.09
N ALA A 357 17.26 -3.68 -2.60
CA ALA A 357 16.96 -4.97 -2.00
C ALA A 357 17.55 -5.11 -0.58
N SER A 358 18.81 -4.70 -0.40
CA SER A 358 19.51 -4.76 0.89
C SER A 358 18.91 -3.79 1.91
N VAL A 359 18.57 -2.58 1.47
CA VAL A 359 17.96 -1.53 2.29
C VAL A 359 16.52 -1.88 2.66
N SER A 360 15.72 -2.40 1.73
CA SER A 360 14.32 -2.78 2.00
C SER A 360 14.26 -3.83 3.14
N LEU A 361 15.13 -4.84 3.14
CA LEU A 361 15.22 -5.81 4.24
C LEU A 361 15.63 -5.16 5.58
N LEU A 362 16.61 -4.25 5.57
CA LEU A 362 17.00 -3.48 6.76
C LEU A 362 15.84 -2.63 7.31
N LEU A 363 15.16 -1.88 6.45
CA LEU A 363 14.02 -1.03 6.82
C LEU A 363 12.87 -1.84 7.40
N TRP A 364 12.41 -2.88 6.71
CA TRP A 364 11.30 -3.70 7.17
C TRP A 364 11.63 -4.52 8.42
N ASN A 365 12.88 -4.94 8.61
CA ASN A 365 13.31 -5.52 9.88
C ASN A 365 13.21 -4.51 11.04
N ASN A 366 13.77 -3.31 10.85
CA ASN A 366 13.73 -2.25 11.86
C ASN A 366 12.30 -1.83 12.23
N LEU A 367 11.43 -1.62 11.22
CA LEU A 367 10.03 -1.25 11.45
C LEU A 367 9.26 -2.35 12.19
N ARG A 368 9.47 -3.63 11.81
CA ARG A 368 8.89 -4.78 12.50
C ARG A 368 9.29 -4.84 13.97
N ASP A 369 10.58 -4.71 14.28
CA ASP A 369 11.07 -4.86 15.66
C ASP A 369 10.69 -3.67 16.55
N ASP A 370 10.64 -2.46 16.00
CA ASP A 370 10.10 -1.29 16.70
C ASP A 370 8.60 -1.43 16.98
N PHE A 371 7.83 -1.90 16.00
CA PHE A 371 6.41 -2.16 16.17
C PHE A 371 6.14 -3.28 17.20
N ARG A 372 6.88 -4.39 17.15
CA ARG A 372 6.82 -5.47 18.14
C ARG A 372 7.13 -4.96 19.55
N HIS A 373 8.13 -4.10 19.71
CA HIS A 373 8.45 -3.48 20.99
C HIS A 373 7.29 -2.60 21.49
N TRP A 374 6.78 -1.71 20.63
CA TRP A 374 5.63 -0.87 20.94
C TRP A 374 4.37 -1.68 21.29
N ARG A 375 4.06 -2.74 20.55
CA ARG A 375 2.91 -3.63 20.79
C ARG A 375 3.06 -4.50 22.05
N ASN A 376 4.28 -4.88 22.42
CA ASN A 376 4.51 -5.53 23.72
C ASN A 376 4.31 -4.56 24.89
N LEU A 377 4.61 -3.28 24.71
CA LEU A 377 4.30 -2.23 25.68
C LEU A 377 2.79 -1.86 25.68
N GLU A 378 2.09 -1.94 24.54
CA GLU A 378 0.61 -1.83 24.48
C GLU A 378 -0.03 -2.88 25.38
N ARG A 379 0.27 -4.16 25.15
CA ARG A 379 -0.23 -5.29 25.96
C ARG A 379 0.04 -5.07 27.47
N LYS A 380 1.26 -4.62 27.81
CA LYS A 380 1.70 -4.30 29.19
C LYS A 380 0.89 -3.16 29.83
N TYR A 381 0.56 -2.11 29.07
CA TYR A 381 -0.08 -0.89 29.56
C TYR A 381 -1.57 -0.77 29.20
N SER A 382 -2.17 -1.82 28.66
CA SER A 382 -3.58 -1.89 28.19
C SER A 382 -4.63 -1.43 29.20
N ALA A 383 -4.37 -1.52 30.51
CA ALA A 383 -5.26 -1.01 31.58
C ALA A 383 -5.04 0.48 31.93
N GLU A 384 -3.94 1.09 31.49
CA GLU A 384 -3.59 2.49 31.72
C GLU A 384 -3.89 3.38 30.49
N ILE A 385 -3.87 2.80 29.28
CA ILE A 385 -4.18 3.46 28.01
C ILE A 385 -5.68 3.80 27.95
N ALA A 386 -6.00 5.08 28.19
CA ALA A 386 -7.37 5.60 28.11
C ALA A 386 -7.37 7.01 27.49
N SER A 387 -8.29 7.29 26.57
CA SER A 387 -8.28 8.48 25.71
C SER A 387 -8.46 9.82 26.45
N ASP A 388 -8.76 9.81 27.75
CA ASP A 388 -8.79 10.95 28.66
C ASP A 388 -7.41 11.28 29.27
N ARG A 389 -6.37 10.47 29.02
CA ARG A 389 -5.09 10.49 29.74
C ARG A 389 -3.88 10.63 28.81
N GLN A 390 -2.76 11.01 29.42
CA GLN A 390 -1.43 10.90 28.80
C GLN A 390 -0.97 9.44 28.80
N LEU A 391 -0.13 9.07 27.83
CA LEU A 391 0.42 7.72 27.75
C LEU A 391 1.54 7.49 28.78
N PRO A 392 1.73 6.26 29.28
CA PRO A 392 2.91 5.91 30.07
C PRO A 392 4.19 6.19 29.27
N SER A 393 5.16 6.89 29.88
CA SER A 393 6.30 7.48 29.16
C SER A 393 7.15 6.48 28.35
N GLU A 394 7.33 5.24 28.83
CA GLU A 394 8.01 4.17 28.09
C GLU A 394 7.24 3.78 26.80
N TYR A 395 5.94 3.58 26.93
CA TYR A 395 5.03 3.26 25.82
C TYR A 395 4.93 4.41 24.81
N GLU A 396 4.87 5.65 25.30
CA GLU A 396 4.86 6.86 24.47
C GLU A 396 6.17 7.05 23.70
N THR A 397 7.31 6.78 24.34
CA THR A 397 8.62 6.85 23.68
C THR A 397 8.72 5.81 22.57
N ALA A 398 8.27 4.58 22.82
CA ALA A 398 8.22 3.53 21.79
C ALA A 398 7.30 3.88 20.61
N PHE A 399 6.12 4.45 20.86
CA PHE A 399 5.20 4.97 19.84
C PHE A 399 5.87 6.03 18.95
N VAL A 400 6.51 7.03 19.57
CA VAL A 400 7.15 8.13 18.85
C VAL A 400 8.41 7.67 18.11
N CYS A 401 9.18 6.71 18.64
CA CYS A 401 10.30 6.09 17.93
C CYS A 401 9.83 5.30 16.69
N PHE A 402 8.74 4.52 16.78
CA PHE A 402 8.18 3.82 15.63
C PHE A 402 7.71 4.81 14.55
N TRP A 403 7.04 5.90 14.94
CA TRP A 403 6.60 6.94 14.01
C TRP A 403 7.79 7.65 13.32
N ASP A 404 8.84 8.04 14.05
CA ASP A 404 10.04 8.65 13.47
C ASP A 404 10.75 7.70 12.50
N ASN A 405 10.86 6.41 12.85
CA ASN A 405 11.43 5.41 11.94
C ASN A 405 10.59 5.17 10.68
N LEU A 406 9.25 5.21 10.79
CA LEU A 406 8.34 5.08 9.65
C LEU A 406 8.45 6.29 8.69
N ASP A 407 8.56 7.52 9.22
CA ASP A 407 8.78 8.71 8.38
C ASP A 407 10.17 8.71 7.73
N ARG A 408 11.23 8.34 8.46
CA ARG A 408 12.57 8.16 7.87
C ARG A 408 12.56 7.14 6.72
N ALA A 409 11.85 6.01 6.89
CA ALA A 409 11.71 4.99 5.85
C ALA A 409 10.94 5.54 4.63
N SER A 410 9.84 6.27 4.86
CA SER A 410 9.10 7.00 3.83
C SER A 410 9.99 7.97 3.05
N ASN A 411 10.77 8.79 3.75
CA ASN A 411 11.62 9.81 3.15
C ASN A 411 12.73 9.17 2.29
N HIS A 412 13.41 8.14 2.78
CA HIS A 412 14.44 7.46 1.98
C HIS A 412 13.87 6.82 0.70
N LEU A 413 12.82 6.00 0.84
CA LEU A 413 12.21 5.29 -0.28
C LEU A 413 11.68 6.26 -1.35
N ARG A 414 11.22 7.46 -0.95
CA ARG A 414 10.72 8.49 -1.87
C ARG A 414 11.80 9.41 -2.44
N LEU A 415 12.59 10.06 -1.58
CA LEU A 415 13.52 11.13 -1.97
C LEU A 415 14.76 10.60 -2.69
N ASP A 416 15.24 9.44 -2.27
CA ASP A 416 16.44 8.83 -2.83
C ASP A 416 16.06 7.78 -3.87
N THR A 417 15.26 6.79 -3.48
CA THR A 417 15.08 5.56 -4.28
C THR A 417 14.05 5.70 -5.41
N LEU A 418 12.84 6.18 -5.12
CA LEU A 418 11.84 6.49 -6.16
C LEU A 418 12.33 7.61 -7.10
N TRP A 419 13.02 8.63 -6.57
CA TRP A 419 13.61 9.67 -7.42
C TRP A 419 14.61 9.12 -8.43
N ARG A 420 15.53 8.25 -7.98
CA ARG A 420 16.49 7.58 -8.88
C ARG A 420 15.75 6.78 -9.96
N GLU A 421 14.75 5.98 -9.59
CA GLU A 421 13.97 5.21 -10.55
C GLU A 421 13.24 6.07 -11.59
N ILE A 422 12.62 7.20 -11.19
CA ILE A 422 12.00 8.15 -12.13
C ILE A 422 13.03 8.68 -13.15
N VAL A 423 14.26 8.96 -12.70
CA VAL A 423 15.37 9.42 -13.55
C VAL A 423 15.93 8.32 -14.45
N PHE A 424 15.87 7.05 -14.05
CA PHE A 424 16.29 5.91 -14.87
C PHE A 424 15.21 5.40 -15.83
N SER A 425 13.92 5.67 -15.59
CA SER A 425 12.81 5.20 -16.45
C SER A 425 12.84 5.80 -17.86
N LYS A 426 12.58 4.96 -18.87
CA LYS A 426 12.46 5.37 -20.28
C LYS A 426 11.30 6.35 -20.53
N ALA A 427 10.19 6.20 -19.80
CA ALA A 427 8.98 7.00 -20.01
C ALA A 427 9.21 8.50 -19.70
N PHE A 428 9.95 8.77 -18.62
CA PHE A 428 10.06 10.12 -18.07
C PHE A 428 11.30 10.90 -18.50
N GLN A 429 12.14 10.37 -19.40
CA GLN A 429 13.32 11.09 -19.92
C GLN A 429 12.95 12.44 -20.55
N GLY A 430 11.82 12.53 -21.26
CA GLY A 430 11.31 13.78 -21.83
C GLY A 430 10.79 14.79 -20.79
N SER A 431 10.58 14.35 -19.55
CA SER A 431 10.11 15.14 -18.41
C SER A 431 11.25 15.48 -17.43
N VAL A 432 12.50 15.13 -17.74
CA VAL A 432 13.69 15.30 -16.89
C VAL A 432 14.76 16.08 -17.64
N PHE A 433 15.51 16.95 -16.94
CA PHE A 433 16.65 17.67 -17.49
C PHE A 433 17.84 17.71 -16.53
N GLN A 434 19.03 17.88 -17.09
CA GLN A 434 20.28 18.08 -16.36
C GLN A 434 20.63 19.57 -16.27
N ASP A 435 21.16 20.00 -15.13
CA ASP A 435 21.79 21.31 -14.94
C ASP A 435 23.16 21.12 -14.26
N ILE A 436 24.13 21.99 -14.53
CA ILE A 436 25.47 21.90 -13.93
C ILE A 436 25.51 22.84 -12.73
N LEU A 437 25.63 22.26 -11.53
CA LEU A 437 25.66 22.99 -10.28
C LEU A 437 26.98 23.74 -10.09
N LEU A 438 26.99 24.74 -9.20
CA LEU A 438 28.15 25.62 -8.95
C LEU A 438 29.40 24.88 -8.40
N ASP A 439 29.24 23.64 -7.93
CA ASP A 439 30.32 22.74 -7.50
C ASP A 439 30.77 21.78 -8.62
N TYR A 440 30.30 22.00 -9.86
CA TYR A 440 30.50 21.16 -11.05
C TYR A 440 29.87 19.75 -10.96
N SER A 441 28.99 19.49 -9.98
CA SER A 441 28.16 18.28 -9.99
C SER A 441 26.97 18.41 -10.94
N ILE A 442 26.49 17.29 -11.46
CA ILE A 442 25.28 17.24 -12.31
C ILE A 442 24.05 17.18 -11.41
N GLY A 443 23.24 18.22 -11.43
CA GLY A 443 21.92 18.25 -10.80
C GLY A 443 20.86 17.78 -11.79
N ILE A 444 20.10 16.74 -11.44
CA ILE A 444 18.99 16.24 -12.26
C ILE A 444 17.67 16.78 -11.69
N TRP A 445 16.80 17.28 -12.56
CA TRP A 445 15.57 17.99 -12.21
C TRP A 445 14.42 17.58 -13.14
N GLY A 446 13.17 17.76 -12.70
CA GLY A 446 11.99 17.56 -13.55
C GLY A 446 11.60 18.84 -14.28
N ASP A 447 11.26 18.76 -15.57
CA ASP A 447 10.62 19.88 -16.27
C ASP A 447 9.18 20.04 -15.78
N ILE A 448 8.98 21.11 -15.01
CA ILE A 448 7.71 21.56 -14.45
C ILE A 448 6.64 21.74 -15.56
N LYS A 449 7.03 22.05 -16.80
CA LYS A 449 6.12 22.19 -17.96
C LYS A 449 5.77 20.87 -18.64
N ALA A 450 6.65 19.87 -18.58
CA ALA A 450 6.33 18.52 -19.03
C ALA A 450 5.38 17.83 -18.04
N ALA A 451 5.72 17.89 -16.75
CA ALA A 451 4.87 17.43 -15.64
C ALA A 451 3.47 18.08 -15.57
N ALA A 452 3.32 19.29 -16.09
CA ALA A 452 2.01 19.92 -16.20
C ALA A 452 1.06 19.16 -17.14
N GLN A 453 1.61 18.49 -18.14
CA GLN A 453 0.90 17.74 -19.18
C GLN A 453 0.83 16.25 -18.82
N ASP A 454 1.90 15.70 -18.27
CA ASP A 454 2.02 14.32 -17.77
C ASP A 454 1.51 14.21 -16.31
N LYS A 455 0.31 13.63 -16.14
CA LYS A 455 -0.29 13.44 -14.81
C LYS A 455 0.45 12.39 -13.99
N LEU A 456 1.03 11.35 -14.60
CA LEU A 456 1.72 10.31 -13.85
C LEU A 456 3.04 10.87 -13.27
N PHE A 457 3.89 11.47 -14.10
CA PHE A 457 5.14 12.07 -13.66
C PHE A 457 4.93 13.16 -12.62
N PHE A 458 3.88 13.99 -12.73
CA PHE A 458 3.55 14.95 -11.67
C PHE A 458 3.35 14.29 -10.29
N ILE A 459 2.58 13.20 -10.21
CA ILE A 459 2.32 12.51 -8.93
C ILE A 459 3.59 11.84 -8.41
N LEU A 460 4.33 11.15 -9.29
CA LEU A 460 5.59 10.47 -8.94
C LEU A 460 6.69 11.46 -8.51
N TYR A 461 6.78 12.62 -9.16
CA TYR A 461 7.69 13.69 -8.78
C TYR A 461 7.31 14.31 -7.44
N GLU A 462 6.03 14.62 -7.21
CA GLU A 462 5.59 15.18 -5.93
C GLU A 462 5.82 14.22 -4.75
N LEU A 463 5.56 12.93 -4.96
CA LEU A 463 5.95 11.87 -4.02
C LEU A 463 7.45 11.88 -3.72
N SER A 464 8.30 12.01 -4.74
CA SER A 464 9.76 11.93 -4.65
C SER A 464 10.49 13.25 -4.36
N LYS A 465 9.78 14.39 -4.29
CA LYS A 465 10.37 15.72 -3.99
C LYS A 465 9.70 16.52 -2.88
N ASN A 466 8.66 15.98 -2.24
CA ASN A 466 8.04 16.52 -1.01
C ASN A 466 7.38 17.92 -1.10
N GLU A 467 7.33 18.62 -2.25
CA GLU A 467 6.61 19.92 -2.31
C GLU A 467 5.12 19.74 -1.97
N ALA A 468 4.48 18.65 -2.40
CA ALA A 468 3.10 18.27 -2.06
C ALA A 468 2.88 17.82 -0.60
N ILE A 469 3.82 17.06 -0.02
CA ILE A 469 3.67 16.40 1.30
C ILE A 469 3.79 17.41 2.47
N LEU A 470 4.22 18.63 2.17
CA LEU A 470 4.09 19.77 3.06
C LEU A 470 2.63 20.23 3.22
N TYR A 471 1.72 19.80 2.33
CA TYR A 471 0.31 20.18 2.32
C TYR A 471 -0.63 19.01 2.62
N CYS A 472 -0.49 17.91 1.89
CA CYS A 472 -1.23 16.67 2.10
C CYS A 472 -0.38 15.63 2.86
N SER A 473 -1.02 14.60 3.39
CA SER A 473 -0.33 13.44 3.96
C SER A 473 0.05 12.44 2.86
N LEU A 474 1.02 11.56 3.14
CA LEU A 474 1.42 10.49 2.22
C LEU A 474 0.25 9.60 1.76
N PRO A 475 -0.69 9.17 2.64
CA PRO A 475 -1.94 8.50 2.24
C PRO A 475 -2.66 9.17 1.06
N ASP A 476 -2.84 10.49 1.10
CA ASP A 476 -3.69 11.23 0.16
C ASP A 476 -3.10 11.22 -1.28
N LEU A 477 -1.76 11.30 -1.39
CA LEU A 477 -1.06 11.18 -2.68
C LEU A 477 -1.08 9.77 -3.24
N PHE A 478 -1.07 8.75 -2.38
CA PHE A 478 -1.19 7.35 -2.81
C PHE A 478 -2.62 7.00 -3.24
N ASP A 479 -3.63 7.59 -2.59
CA ASP A 479 -5.01 7.51 -3.05
C ASP A 479 -5.20 8.18 -4.42
N GLU A 480 -4.62 9.37 -4.64
CA GLU A 480 -4.65 10.03 -5.95
C GLU A 480 -3.87 9.26 -7.04
N LEU A 481 -2.74 8.62 -6.69
CA LEU A 481 -1.97 7.77 -7.60
C LEU A 481 -2.79 6.54 -8.05
N GLU A 482 -3.37 5.77 -7.13
CA GLU A 482 -4.20 4.61 -7.51
C GLU A 482 -5.48 5.04 -8.22
N ARG A 483 -6.16 6.10 -7.76
CA ARG A 483 -7.35 6.63 -8.44
C ARG A 483 -7.04 6.99 -9.89
N TYR A 484 -5.86 7.53 -10.15
CA TYR A 484 -5.39 7.84 -11.49
C TYR A 484 -5.01 6.59 -12.31
N LEU A 485 -4.24 5.65 -11.75
CA LEU A 485 -3.84 4.39 -12.40
C LEU A 485 -4.99 3.38 -12.57
N LEU A 486 -6.11 3.57 -11.88
CA LEU A 486 -7.38 2.84 -12.09
C LEU A 486 -8.22 3.47 -13.21
N ALA A 487 -8.14 4.79 -13.39
CA ALA A 487 -8.79 5.49 -14.50
C ALA A 487 -8.03 5.29 -15.82
N ASN A 488 -6.69 5.24 -15.79
CA ASN A 488 -5.82 5.14 -16.96
C ASN A 488 -4.91 3.90 -16.84
N PRO A 489 -5.45 2.68 -17.02
CA PRO A 489 -4.72 1.44 -16.76
C PRO A 489 -3.52 1.21 -17.69
N ALA A 490 -3.46 1.87 -18.86
CA ALA A 490 -2.34 1.77 -19.79
C ALA A 490 -1.06 2.45 -19.26
N GLU A 491 -1.19 3.48 -18.41
CA GLU A 491 -0.04 4.20 -17.83
C GLU A 491 0.64 3.38 -16.70
N ARG A 492 0.07 2.22 -16.34
CA ARG A 492 0.76 1.22 -15.50
C ARG A 492 1.97 0.62 -16.23
N ASP A 493 1.93 0.53 -17.56
CA ASP A 493 3.02 -0.02 -18.39
C ASP A 493 4.22 0.96 -18.52
N GLU A 494 4.06 2.22 -18.05
CA GLU A 494 5.15 3.21 -17.97
C GLU A 494 5.95 3.10 -16.65
N ILE A 495 5.43 2.35 -15.68
CA ILE A 495 6.07 2.08 -14.39
C ILE A 495 6.90 0.79 -14.53
N THR A 496 8.20 0.89 -14.28
CA THR A 496 9.12 -0.26 -14.31
C THR A 496 8.81 -1.28 -13.21
N THR A 497 9.29 -2.52 -13.37
CA THR A 497 9.15 -3.56 -12.35
C THR A 497 9.73 -3.13 -11.00
N LEU A 498 10.91 -2.47 -11.00
CA LEU A 498 11.51 -1.91 -9.79
C LEU A 498 10.69 -0.74 -9.23
N GLY A 499 10.18 0.15 -10.09
CA GLY A 499 9.28 1.23 -9.70
C GLY A 499 8.00 0.73 -9.03
N SER A 500 7.41 -0.36 -9.51
CA SER A 500 6.26 -1.02 -8.85
C SER A 500 6.64 -1.56 -7.46
N SER A 501 7.82 -2.17 -7.29
CA SER A 501 8.31 -2.61 -5.97
C SER A 501 8.51 -1.44 -5.01
N ILE A 502 9.17 -0.36 -5.44
CA ILE A 502 9.40 0.85 -4.64
C ILE A 502 8.07 1.53 -4.26
N LEU A 503 7.16 1.73 -5.23
CA LEU A 503 5.85 2.32 -4.97
C LEU A 503 5.00 1.47 -4.03
N SER A 504 5.13 0.14 -4.08
CA SER A 504 4.43 -0.75 -3.16
C SER A 504 4.98 -0.68 -1.73
N ASP A 505 6.31 -0.54 -1.55
CA ASP A 505 6.91 -0.28 -0.24
C ASP A 505 6.38 1.01 0.38
N ILE A 506 6.41 2.11 -0.38
CA ILE A 506 5.91 3.41 0.06
C ILE A 506 4.39 3.34 0.31
N GLY A 507 3.66 2.55 -0.48
CA GLY A 507 2.23 2.30 -0.31
C GLY A 507 1.88 1.56 0.98
N ILE A 508 2.66 0.54 1.37
CA ILE A 508 2.50 -0.12 2.68
C ILE A 508 2.79 0.88 3.81
N ILE A 509 3.83 1.70 3.68
CA ILE A 509 4.12 2.80 4.62
C ILE A 509 2.95 3.81 4.67
N ALA A 510 2.30 4.12 3.55
CA ALA A 510 1.14 4.99 3.49
C ALA A 510 -0.07 4.38 4.22
N SER A 511 -0.32 3.07 4.06
CA SER A 511 -1.38 2.37 4.81
C SER A 511 -1.11 2.38 6.31
N ILE A 512 0.10 2.04 6.74
CA ILE A 512 0.48 2.08 8.17
C ILE A 512 0.40 3.51 8.71
N SER A 513 0.81 4.52 7.94
CA SER A 513 0.67 5.94 8.31
C SER A 513 -0.79 6.33 8.53
N ARG A 514 -1.73 5.87 7.68
CA ARG A 514 -3.17 6.09 7.87
C ARG A 514 -3.66 5.44 9.16
N ASP A 515 -3.27 4.20 9.42
CA ASP A 515 -3.67 3.48 10.64
C ASP A 515 -3.07 4.12 11.91
N LEU A 516 -1.87 4.70 11.83
CA LEU A 516 -1.29 5.52 12.91
C LEU A 516 -2.04 6.84 13.15
N TYR A 517 -2.58 7.50 12.11
CA TYR A 517 -3.43 8.67 12.28
C TYR A 517 -4.77 8.36 12.98
N LEU A 518 -5.18 7.09 13.10
CA LEU A 518 -6.33 6.69 13.92
C LEU A 518 -6.02 6.66 15.42
N TYR A 519 -4.75 6.69 15.84
CA TYR A 519 -4.36 6.57 17.25
C TYR A 519 -4.50 7.90 18.04
N GLN A 520 -5.69 8.47 17.99
CA GLN A 520 -6.06 9.75 18.60
C GLN A 520 -6.50 9.55 20.06
N PRO A 521 -6.27 10.52 20.96
CA PRO A 521 -5.72 11.86 20.68
C PRO A 521 -4.19 11.90 20.50
N TRP A 522 -3.47 10.84 20.89
CA TRP A 522 -2.02 10.88 21.06
C TRP A 522 -1.24 11.11 19.77
N ALA A 523 -1.71 10.61 18.62
CA ALA A 523 -1.12 10.84 17.31
C ALA A 523 -0.97 12.33 16.95
N SER A 524 -1.87 13.22 17.44
CA SER A 524 -1.71 14.66 17.20
C SER A 524 -0.50 15.27 17.93
N THR A 525 -0.03 14.63 19.01
CA THR A 525 1.05 15.14 19.86
C THR A 525 2.46 14.83 19.35
N VAL A 526 2.61 13.80 18.50
CA VAL A 526 3.91 13.27 18.03
C VAL A 526 4.78 14.36 17.41
N ASN A 527 4.18 15.19 16.56
CA ASN A 527 4.84 16.34 15.91
C ASN A 527 5.34 17.41 16.90
N GLN A 528 4.78 17.51 18.09
CA GLN A 528 5.31 18.38 19.15
C GLN A 528 6.43 17.67 19.91
N LYS A 529 6.24 16.40 20.28
CA LYS A 529 7.23 15.60 21.02
C LYS A 529 8.57 15.50 20.27
N LEU A 530 8.54 15.23 18.96
CA LEU A 530 9.76 15.22 18.11
C LEU A 530 10.45 16.59 18.01
N LYS A 531 9.71 17.71 18.12
CA LYS A 531 10.30 19.07 18.14
C LYS A 531 10.86 19.47 19.51
N THR A 532 10.50 18.74 20.57
CA THR A 532 10.94 18.97 21.95
C THR A 532 11.69 17.79 22.54
N ASP A 533 12.18 16.88 21.70
CA ASP A 533 13.07 15.78 22.09
C ASP A 533 14.35 16.36 22.71
N ASP A 534 14.81 15.76 23.80
CA ASP A 534 16.08 16.13 24.44
C ASP A 534 17.30 15.50 23.72
N GLY A 535 17.03 14.70 22.70
CA GLY A 535 17.98 13.92 21.91
C GLY A 535 17.80 12.41 22.11
N THR A 536 16.98 11.97 23.06
CA THR A 536 16.74 10.55 23.37
C THR A 536 16.07 9.82 22.20
N ILE A 537 14.96 10.33 21.66
CA ILE A 537 14.27 9.70 20.52
C ILE A 537 15.21 9.67 19.33
N LYS A 538 15.85 10.80 19.02
CA LYS A 538 16.80 10.92 17.91
C LYS A 538 17.97 9.95 18.05
N ALA A 539 18.54 9.76 19.25
CA ALA A 539 19.65 8.83 19.46
C ALA A 539 19.22 7.36 19.28
N ILE A 540 18.00 7.00 19.72
CA ILE A 540 17.43 5.66 19.53
C ILE A 540 17.24 5.37 18.03
N THR A 541 16.65 6.30 17.28
CA THR A 541 16.37 6.09 15.85
C THR A 541 17.61 6.21 14.97
N ASP A 542 18.52 7.15 15.24
CA ASP A 542 19.84 7.22 14.58
C ASP A 542 20.66 5.93 14.74
N SER A 543 20.62 5.31 15.93
CA SER A 543 21.32 4.04 16.19
C SER A 543 20.78 2.87 15.33
N LYS A 544 19.48 2.86 15.06
CA LYS A 544 18.82 1.83 14.20
C LYS A 544 19.01 2.11 12.72
N TRP A 545 19.15 3.39 12.34
CA TRP A 545 19.42 3.80 10.96
C TRP A 545 20.89 3.64 10.56
N LYS A 546 21.81 3.57 11.54
CA LYS A 546 23.24 3.46 11.27
C LYS A 546 23.62 2.32 10.31
N PRO A 547 23.15 1.06 10.44
CA PRO A 547 23.49 0.01 9.49
C PRO A 547 23.09 0.35 8.04
N THR A 548 21.94 1.01 7.86
CA THR A 548 21.48 1.49 6.55
C THR A 548 22.38 2.61 6.02
N THR A 549 22.77 3.57 6.87
CA THR A 549 23.71 4.65 6.51
C THR A 549 25.11 4.12 6.18
N ASP A 550 25.63 3.20 6.97
CA ASP A 550 26.91 2.52 6.75
C ASP A 550 26.85 1.70 5.44
N LEU A 551 25.70 1.12 5.07
CA LEU A 551 25.53 0.37 3.83
C LEU A 551 25.59 1.27 2.58
N PHE A 552 24.89 2.40 2.55
CA PHE A 552 24.99 3.37 1.45
C PHE A 552 26.44 3.83 1.23
N GLY A 553 27.12 4.23 2.31
CA GLY A 553 28.47 4.80 2.24
C GLY A 553 29.54 3.82 1.75
N ASN A 554 29.30 2.51 1.85
CA ASN A 554 30.25 1.47 1.44
C ASN A 554 29.99 0.87 0.05
N LEU A 555 28.77 0.98 -0.50
CA LEU A 555 28.41 0.44 -1.82
C LEU A 555 28.85 1.32 -3.01
N GLU A 556 28.89 2.63 -2.82
CA GLU A 556 28.40 3.56 -3.84
C GLU A 556 29.23 3.69 -5.14
N LYS A 557 30.56 3.44 -5.15
CA LYS A 557 31.44 3.90 -6.27
C LYS A 557 32.56 2.98 -6.77
N LYS A 558 32.86 1.83 -6.14
CA LYS A 558 34.01 0.98 -6.55
C LYS A 558 33.68 -0.11 -7.57
N ALA A 559 32.54 -0.79 -7.44
CA ALA A 559 32.25 -2.01 -8.19
C ALA A 559 31.78 -1.77 -9.65
N LEU A 560 31.20 -0.60 -9.93
CA LEU A 560 30.42 -0.31 -11.14
C LEU A 560 31.23 -0.59 -12.41
N ASP A 561 32.46 -0.08 -12.45
CA ASP A 561 33.39 -0.22 -13.57
C ASP A 561 33.65 -1.69 -13.93
N GLU A 562 33.76 -2.59 -12.94
CA GLU A 562 34.04 -4.01 -13.17
C GLU A 562 32.76 -4.80 -13.46
N VAL A 563 31.66 -4.47 -12.79
CA VAL A 563 30.34 -5.09 -13.00
C VAL A 563 29.80 -4.76 -14.39
N SER A 564 29.93 -3.52 -14.86
CA SER A 564 29.59 -3.15 -16.23
C SER A 564 30.37 -3.96 -17.26
N LYS A 565 31.67 -4.22 -17.01
CA LYS A 565 32.52 -5.06 -17.88
C LYS A 565 32.08 -6.54 -17.90
N LEU A 566 31.52 -7.05 -16.80
CA LEU A 566 30.93 -8.41 -16.75
C LEU A 566 29.60 -8.49 -17.53
N VAL A 567 28.82 -7.41 -17.56
CA VAL A 567 27.44 -7.38 -18.07
C VAL A 567 27.33 -6.65 -19.43
N GLU A 568 28.44 -6.42 -20.15
CA GLU A 568 28.41 -5.76 -21.48
C GLU A 568 27.54 -6.52 -22.50
N SER A 569 27.67 -7.85 -22.54
CA SER A 569 26.99 -8.72 -23.52
C SER A 569 25.46 -8.73 -23.36
N PRO A 570 24.69 -8.58 -24.46
CA PRO A 570 23.23 -8.74 -24.42
C PRO A 570 22.85 -10.18 -24.10
N ASN A 571 21.73 -10.37 -23.37
CA ASN A 571 21.19 -11.69 -23.00
C ASN A 571 22.19 -12.59 -22.24
N CYS A 572 23.12 -11.99 -21.50
CA CYS A 572 24.12 -12.69 -20.70
C CYS A 572 23.47 -13.60 -19.62
N PHE A 573 22.46 -13.09 -18.91
CA PHE A 573 21.66 -13.83 -17.93
C PHE A 573 20.54 -14.73 -18.50
N HIS A 574 20.46 -14.94 -19.83
CA HIS A 574 19.41 -15.78 -20.43
C HIS A 574 19.46 -17.24 -19.93
N TYR A 575 18.48 -17.58 -19.09
CA TYR A 575 18.38 -18.81 -18.32
C TYR A 575 17.16 -19.65 -18.76
N PRO A 576 17.33 -20.68 -19.61
CA PRO A 576 16.23 -21.37 -20.31
C PRO A 576 15.49 -22.42 -19.44
N ALA A 577 15.09 -22.05 -18.22
CA ALA A 577 14.46 -22.93 -17.24
C ALA A 577 13.05 -23.42 -17.63
N GLU A 578 12.43 -22.81 -18.64
CA GLU A 578 11.16 -23.21 -19.25
C GLU A 578 11.31 -24.32 -20.31
N ARG A 579 12.54 -24.59 -20.78
CA ARG A 579 12.80 -25.53 -21.88
C ARG A 579 13.09 -26.93 -21.37
N ARG A 580 12.91 -27.94 -22.25
CA ARG A 580 13.34 -29.32 -21.98
C ARG A 580 14.83 -29.33 -21.62
N ARG A 581 15.16 -29.90 -20.46
CA ARG A 581 16.56 -30.09 -20.04
C ARG A 581 17.31 -30.96 -21.05
N ASN A 582 18.49 -30.50 -21.44
CA ASN A 582 19.49 -31.16 -22.28
C ASN A 582 20.85 -30.53 -21.95
N ALA A 583 21.95 -31.10 -22.46
CA ALA A 583 23.31 -30.62 -22.18
C ALA A 583 23.50 -29.11 -22.44
N ALA A 584 23.05 -28.60 -23.59
CA ALA A 584 23.23 -27.19 -23.96
C ALA A 584 22.40 -26.24 -23.07
N ASN A 585 21.15 -26.59 -22.77
CA ASN A 585 20.31 -25.80 -21.85
C ASN A 585 20.86 -25.82 -20.42
N ASN A 586 21.34 -26.98 -19.93
CA ASN A 586 21.96 -27.10 -18.61
C ASN A 586 23.26 -26.28 -18.52
N GLN A 587 24.12 -26.36 -19.54
CA GLN A 587 25.34 -25.56 -19.62
C GLN A 587 25.02 -24.06 -19.62
N ARG A 588 24.01 -23.63 -20.38
CA ARG A 588 23.59 -22.21 -20.43
C ARG A 588 23.04 -21.73 -19.08
N MET A 589 22.28 -22.57 -18.37
CA MET A 589 21.81 -22.28 -17.02
C MET A 589 22.98 -22.09 -16.05
N ARG A 590 23.92 -23.04 -15.99
CA ARG A 590 25.13 -22.95 -15.14
C ARG A 590 26.01 -21.75 -15.48
N GLN A 591 26.14 -21.38 -16.76
CA GLN A 591 26.90 -20.19 -17.18
C GLN A 591 26.27 -18.87 -16.72
N SER A 592 24.94 -18.77 -16.72
CA SER A 592 24.25 -17.57 -16.22
C SER A 592 24.21 -17.51 -14.69
N GLU A 593 24.20 -18.66 -14.00
CA GLU A 593 24.44 -18.74 -12.54
C GLU A 593 25.87 -18.29 -12.17
N GLU A 594 26.89 -18.82 -12.85
CA GLU A 594 28.31 -18.46 -12.63
C GLU A 594 28.59 -16.97 -12.91
N LEU A 595 27.87 -16.36 -13.85
CA LEU A 595 27.94 -14.91 -14.09
C LEU A 595 27.29 -14.11 -12.96
N LEU A 596 26.14 -14.58 -12.44
CA LEU A 596 25.45 -13.92 -11.33
C LEU A 596 26.30 -13.96 -10.05
N ASP A 597 26.87 -15.13 -9.73
CA ASP A 597 27.78 -15.28 -8.59
C ASP A 597 28.97 -14.30 -8.70
N LYS A 598 29.58 -14.15 -9.90
CA LYS A 598 30.65 -13.17 -10.14
C LYS A 598 30.25 -11.71 -9.99
N VAL A 599 28.99 -11.35 -10.22
CA VAL A 599 28.50 -9.98 -9.96
C VAL A 599 28.39 -9.75 -8.46
N TRP A 600 27.81 -10.70 -7.71
CA TRP A 600 27.71 -10.64 -6.26
C TRP A 600 29.10 -10.60 -5.58
N ASP A 601 30.06 -11.41 -6.03
CA ASP A 601 31.45 -11.41 -5.53
C ASP A 601 32.11 -10.02 -5.64
N ARG A 602 31.82 -9.25 -6.69
CA ARG A 602 32.38 -7.90 -6.89
C ARG A 602 31.81 -6.88 -5.93
N PHE A 603 30.51 -6.93 -5.63
CA PHE A 603 29.92 -6.09 -4.59
C PHE A 603 30.38 -6.53 -3.18
N ASP A 604 30.49 -7.83 -2.92
CA ASP A 604 31.03 -8.37 -1.66
C ASP A 604 32.48 -7.90 -1.42
N GLN A 605 33.35 -7.94 -2.44
CA GLN A 605 34.72 -7.44 -2.35
C GLN A 605 34.75 -5.91 -2.16
N ALA A 606 34.04 -5.15 -3.00
CA ALA A 606 34.05 -3.68 -2.92
C ALA A 606 33.55 -3.18 -1.55
N TYR A 607 32.52 -3.82 -1.00
CA TYR A 607 31.97 -3.51 0.31
C TYR A 607 32.91 -3.91 1.46
N LEU A 608 33.65 -5.02 1.31
CA LEU A 608 34.69 -5.42 2.27
C LEU A 608 35.87 -4.44 2.28
N GLU A 609 36.29 -3.96 1.11
CA GLU A 609 37.35 -2.95 0.99
C GLU A 609 36.92 -1.57 1.53
N ALA A 610 35.64 -1.22 1.48
CA ALA A 610 35.12 0.04 1.99
C ALA A 610 34.84 -0.01 3.51
N SER A 611 34.14 -1.05 3.97
CA SER A 611 33.79 -1.22 5.39
C SER A 611 34.97 -1.65 6.27
N GLY A 612 35.99 -2.27 5.66
CA GLY A 612 37.17 -2.81 6.32
C GLY A 612 36.90 -3.97 7.28
N LYS A 613 35.71 -4.60 7.21
CA LYS A 613 35.26 -5.59 8.23
C LYS A 613 34.49 -6.78 7.68
N ILE A 614 33.51 -6.55 6.82
CA ILE A 614 32.51 -7.54 6.38
C ILE A 614 32.17 -7.34 4.91
N THR A 615 31.70 -8.39 4.24
CA THR A 615 31.14 -8.28 2.88
C THR A 615 29.69 -7.75 2.93
N LEU A 616 29.13 -7.36 1.79
CA LEU A 616 27.72 -6.94 1.68
C LEU A 616 26.79 -8.07 2.15
N THR A 617 27.04 -9.29 1.70
CA THR A 617 26.39 -10.52 2.14
C THR A 617 26.40 -10.65 3.66
N SER A 618 27.57 -10.52 4.30
CA SER A 618 27.68 -10.63 5.75
C SER A 618 27.01 -9.47 6.50
N ALA A 619 26.90 -8.28 5.90
CA ALA A 619 26.17 -7.15 6.49
C ALA A 619 24.65 -7.35 6.54
N VAL A 620 24.11 -8.30 5.75
CA VAL A 620 22.67 -8.59 5.67
C VAL A 620 22.33 -10.00 6.19
N LEU A 621 23.28 -10.95 6.21
CA LEU A 621 23.08 -12.33 6.68
C LEU A 621 22.51 -12.46 8.09
N ASP A 622 22.91 -11.59 9.02
CA ASP A 622 22.38 -11.58 10.41
C ASP A 622 20.86 -11.28 10.46
N LEU A 623 20.28 -10.76 9.38
CA LEU A 623 18.86 -10.45 9.22
C LEU A 623 18.10 -11.50 8.39
N ILE A 624 18.72 -12.63 8.03
CA ILE A 624 18.11 -13.71 7.25
C ILE A 624 17.76 -14.87 8.18
N SER A 625 16.47 -15.20 8.29
CA SER A 625 15.97 -16.12 9.34
C SER A 625 16.28 -17.59 9.08
N ASN A 626 16.70 -17.95 7.86
CA ASN A 626 17.00 -19.32 7.49
C ASN A 626 18.39 -19.41 6.86
N GLN A 627 19.18 -20.43 7.24
CA GLN A 627 20.37 -20.84 6.47
C GLN A 627 19.95 -21.60 5.18
N ARG A 628 19.12 -20.96 4.35
CA ARG A 628 18.81 -21.41 2.99
C ARG A 628 20.13 -21.52 2.23
N ARG A 629 20.38 -22.68 1.63
CA ARG A 629 21.47 -22.84 0.67
C ARG A 629 20.96 -22.47 -0.71
N LEU A 630 21.74 -21.69 -1.45
CA LEU A 630 21.44 -21.34 -2.84
C LEU A 630 21.20 -22.60 -3.65
N ILE A 631 20.04 -22.67 -4.31
CA ILE A 631 19.78 -23.70 -5.31
C ILE A 631 20.53 -23.32 -6.59
N ARG A 632 21.24 -24.28 -7.18
CA ARG A 632 22.06 -24.14 -8.40
C ARG A 632 21.79 -25.32 -9.33
N THR A 633 22.01 -25.15 -10.63
CA THR A 633 21.79 -26.19 -11.62
C THR A 633 22.86 -27.28 -11.49
N PRO A 634 22.49 -28.54 -11.16
CA PRO A 634 23.46 -29.63 -11.08
C PRO A 634 24.02 -29.94 -12.46
N GLU A 635 25.20 -30.57 -12.48
CA GLU A 635 25.87 -31.01 -13.71
C GLU A 635 24.98 -31.92 -14.57
N TRP A 636 25.06 -31.77 -15.88
CA TRP A 636 24.33 -32.62 -16.82
C TRP A 636 24.89 -34.04 -16.82
N VAL A 637 24.17 -34.96 -16.18
CA VAL A 637 24.38 -36.40 -16.32
C VAL A 637 23.49 -36.91 -17.44
N GLU A 638 24.07 -37.48 -18.50
CA GLU A 638 23.30 -38.23 -19.48
C GLU A 638 22.73 -39.50 -18.82
N THR A 639 21.41 -39.53 -18.65
CA THR A 639 20.71 -40.76 -18.29
C THR A 639 20.78 -41.72 -19.46
N ALA A 640 21.72 -42.68 -19.36
CA ALA A 640 21.78 -43.83 -20.27
C ALA A 640 20.36 -44.40 -20.45
N PRO A 641 19.91 -44.65 -21.69
CA PRO A 641 18.51 -44.97 -21.96
C PRO A 641 18.14 -46.23 -21.20
N LYS A 642 17.30 -46.09 -20.17
CA LYS A 642 16.91 -47.21 -19.30
C LYS A 642 16.36 -48.33 -20.18
N ALA A 643 17.13 -49.42 -20.29
CA ALA A 643 16.67 -50.66 -20.90
C ALA A 643 15.33 -51.03 -20.24
N LYS A 644 14.33 -51.42 -21.03
CA LYS A 644 12.95 -51.58 -20.58
C LYS A 644 12.84 -52.67 -19.51
N GLN A 645 13.02 -52.28 -18.25
CA GLN A 645 12.61 -53.08 -17.11
C GLN A 645 11.11 -53.34 -17.22
N SER A 646 10.71 -54.58 -16.96
CA SER A 646 9.32 -55.01 -17.03
C SER A 646 8.44 -54.16 -16.12
N ARG A 647 7.29 -53.71 -16.63
CA ARG A 647 6.31 -52.88 -15.90
C ARG A 647 5.70 -53.69 -14.75
N GLU A 648 6.33 -53.65 -13.59
CA GLU A 648 5.67 -54.03 -12.34
C GLU A 648 4.42 -53.16 -12.12
N GLN A 649 3.42 -53.72 -11.44
CA GLN A 649 2.06 -53.21 -11.48
C GLN A 649 1.90 -51.96 -10.61
N ARG A 650 1.97 -50.77 -11.24
CA ARG A 650 1.30 -49.58 -10.68
C ARG A 650 -0.20 -49.85 -10.53
N SER A 651 -0.77 -49.39 -9.43
CA SER A 651 -2.21 -49.43 -9.17
C SER A 651 -2.99 -48.60 -10.20
N SER A 652 -4.25 -48.98 -10.42
CA SER A 652 -5.05 -48.60 -11.60
C SER A 652 -5.68 -47.19 -11.58
N ILE A 653 -4.97 -46.20 -11.02
CA ILE A 653 -5.44 -44.81 -10.90
C ILE A 653 -4.75 -43.89 -11.94
N ASP A 654 -3.53 -44.24 -12.35
CA ASP A 654 -2.63 -43.38 -13.16
C ASP A 654 -3.07 -43.24 -14.65
N ASP A 655 -3.54 -44.32 -15.28
CA ASP A 655 -3.90 -44.34 -16.71
C ASP A 655 -5.20 -43.56 -17.05
N GLY A 656 -5.99 -43.13 -16.06
CA GLY A 656 -7.21 -42.33 -16.27
C GLY A 656 -6.96 -40.83 -16.51
N LEU A 657 -5.91 -40.27 -15.90
CA LEU A 657 -5.58 -38.85 -15.98
C LEU A 657 -5.12 -38.42 -17.38
N VAL A 658 -4.24 -39.22 -18.00
CA VAL A 658 -3.57 -38.87 -19.26
C VAL A 658 -4.55 -38.74 -20.45
N SER A 659 -5.66 -39.48 -20.45
CA SER A 659 -6.62 -39.48 -21.57
C SER A 659 -7.52 -38.24 -21.63
N SER A 660 -7.56 -37.40 -20.60
CA SER A 660 -8.57 -36.33 -20.46
C SER A 660 -8.19 -34.99 -21.12
N PHE A 661 -6.97 -34.86 -21.67
CA PHE A 661 -6.39 -33.57 -22.04
C PHE A 661 -6.45 -33.20 -23.55
N GLN A 662 -6.95 -34.05 -24.43
CA GLN A 662 -6.89 -33.81 -25.89
C GLN A 662 -7.99 -32.92 -26.48
N HIS A 663 -9.09 -32.64 -25.76
CA HIS A 663 -10.30 -32.03 -26.35
C HIS A 663 -10.90 -30.87 -25.54
N VAL A 664 -10.10 -29.83 -25.25
CA VAL A 664 -10.62 -28.50 -24.88
C VAL A 664 -9.82 -27.40 -25.59
N ARG A 665 -10.39 -26.84 -26.66
CA ARG A 665 -10.15 -25.44 -27.04
C ARG A 665 -11.37 -24.65 -26.55
N ILE A 666 -11.13 -23.55 -25.84
CA ILE A 666 -12.17 -22.57 -25.51
C ILE A 666 -12.02 -21.42 -26.49
N GLU A 667 -13.09 -21.12 -27.22
CA GLU A 667 -13.14 -19.98 -28.14
C GLU A 667 -13.50 -18.70 -27.37
N GLU A 668 -12.79 -17.62 -27.64
CA GLU A 668 -13.16 -16.30 -27.10
C GLU A 668 -14.42 -15.78 -27.78
N GLY A 669 -15.46 -15.51 -27.01
CA GLY A 669 -16.77 -15.12 -27.53
C GLY A 669 -16.78 -13.74 -28.20
N LYS A 670 -16.61 -13.71 -29.53
CA LYS A 670 -16.99 -12.57 -30.38
C LYS A 670 -18.42 -12.74 -30.90
N SER A 671 -19.10 -11.62 -31.12
CA SER A 671 -20.56 -11.54 -31.26
C SER A 671 -21.07 -11.53 -32.70
N THR A 672 -22.40 -11.72 -32.83
CA THR A 672 -23.27 -11.63 -34.04
C THR A 672 -23.41 -12.92 -34.91
N PRO A 673 -24.54 -13.13 -35.63
CA PRO A 673 -25.13 -14.47 -35.75
C PRO A 673 -25.36 -15.05 -37.18
N SER A 674 -25.85 -16.31 -37.19
CA SER A 674 -26.76 -16.97 -38.18
C SER A 674 -26.21 -17.97 -39.22
N LEU A 675 -26.59 -19.24 -38.98
CA LEU A 675 -27.15 -20.24 -39.93
C LEU A 675 -26.30 -21.08 -40.93
N GLU A 676 -26.76 -22.34 -41.07
CA GLU A 676 -26.68 -23.31 -42.19
C GLU A 676 -25.43 -24.20 -42.49
N LEU A 677 -25.43 -25.38 -41.85
CA LEU A 677 -25.64 -26.74 -42.43
C LEU A 677 -24.61 -27.43 -43.38
N GLY A 678 -24.15 -28.63 -42.95
CA GLY A 678 -23.72 -29.77 -43.80
C GLY A 678 -22.19 -30.02 -43.91
N ASP A 679 -21.67 -31.24 -44.13
CA ASP A 679 -22.23 -32.60 -43.99
C ASP A 679 -21.09 -33.64 -43.67
N ARG A 680 -21.48 -34.88 -43.39
CA ARG A 680 -20.72 -36.08 -42.96
C ARG A 680 -19.44 -36.44 -43.77
N THR A 681 -18.52 -37.15 -43.12
CA THR A 681 -18.37 -38.63 -43.30
C THR A 681 -17.44 -39.32 -42.28
N ILE A 682 -17.71 -40.61 -42.05
CA ILE A 682 -16.98 -41.52 -41.13
C ILE A 682 -16.39 -42.68 -41.94
N LYS A 683 -15.22 -43.22 -41.55
CA LYS A 683 -14.85 -44.63 -41.81
C LYS A 683 -13.82 -45.15 -40.80
N ALA A 684 -14.09 -46.31 -40.23
CA ALA A 684 -13.21 -47.06 -39.33
C ALA A 684 -12.98 -48.48 -39.84
N LYS A 685 -11.93 -49.17 -39.37
CA LYS A 685 -11.74 -50.63 -39.47
C LYS A 685 -10.79 -51.13 -38.35
N ALA A 686 -10.81 -52.43 -38.06
CA ALA A 686 -10.27 -53.02 -36.82
C ALA A 686 -9.78 -54.48 -37.01
N LYS A 687 -9.41 -55.16 -35.89
CA LYS A 687 -8.99 -56.58 -35.71
C LYS A 687 -7.48 -56.87 -35.92
N LEU A 688 -6.84 -57.92 -35.34
CA LEU A 688 -7.30 -59.10 -34.56
C LEU A 688 -6.26 -59.58 -33.48
N LYS A 689 -6.41 -60.79 -32.89
CA LYS A 689 -5.74 -61.32 -31.66
C LYS A 689 -4.96 -62.65 -31.84
N SER A 690 -3.99 -62.94 -30.95
CA SER A 690 -3.61 -64.26 -30.36
C SER A 690 -2.86 -63.99 -29.02
N LYS A 691 -2.89 -64.71 -27.87
CA LYS A 691 -2.89 -66.15 -27.42
C LYS A 691 -1.56 -66.90 -27.68
N LYS A 692 -0.93 -67.65 -26.73
CA LYS A 692 -1.10 -67.85 -25.24
C LYS A 692 0.22 -67.43 -24.50
N ALA A 693 0.86 -67.99 -23.45
CA ALA A 693 0.78 -69.20 -22.59
C ALA A 693 1.40 -68.95 -21.17
N GLU A 694 1.48 -69.96 -20.29
CA GLU A 694 2.14 -69.94 -18.96
C GLU A 694 3.09 -71.16 -18.78
N THR A 695 3.99 -71.16 -17.77
CA THR A 695 4.20 -72.22 -16.73
C THR A 695 5.26 -71.80 -15.68
N SER A 696 5.15 -72.34 -14.46
CA SER A 696 5.96 -72.25 -13.22
C SER A 696 7.45 -72.73 -13.33
N GLN A 697 8.35 -72.76 -12.32
CA GLN A 697 8.34 -72.46 -10.85
C GLN A 697 9.79 -72.31 -10.28
N GLU A 698 9.93 -72.28 -8.95
CA GLU A 698 11.15 -72.43 -8.08
C GLU A 698 11.88 -71.16 -7.58
N SER A 699 12.73 -71.32 -6.55
CA SER A 699 12.84 -70.36 -5.43
C SER A 699 14.08 -70.51 -4.51
N VAL A 700 14.29 -69.50 -3.64
CA VAL A 700 15.18 -69.48 -2.43
C VAL A 700 16.69 -69.33 -2.70
N PRO A 701 17.50 -68.62 -1.87
CA PRO A 701 17.28 -67.35 -1.14
C PRO A 701 18.32 -66.26 -1.52
N LEU A 702 18.19 -65.04 -0.99
CA LEU A 702 19.35 -64.14 -0.82
C LEU A 702 19.31 -63.37 0.52
N THR A 703 20.52 -63.06 0.98
CA THR A 703 20.98 -62.61 2.30
C THR A 703 20.35 -61.31 2.82
N GLU A 704 20.41 -61.12 4.14
CA GLU A 704 20.07 -59.90 4.87
C GLU A 704 20.85 -58.66 4.38
N GLU A 705 20.15 -57.55 4.17
CA GLU A 705 20.73 -56.19 4.17
C GLU A 705 20.16 -55.38 5.33
N VAL A 706 20.91 -54.37 5.79
CA VAL A 706 20.67 -53.68 7.06
C VAL A 706 19.60 -52.60 6.91
N LEU A 707 18.65 -52.57 7.85
CA LEU A 707 17.69 -51.48 8.00
C LEU A 707 18.40 -50.20 8.48
N GLU A 708 18.47 -49.19 7.63
CA GLU A 708 18.49 -47.80 8.10
C GLU A 708 17.04 -47.36 8.38
N THR A 709 16.83 -46.70 9.52
CA THR A 709 15.50 -46.42 10.05
C THR A 709 14.84 -45.24 9.32
N GLU A 710 13.70 -45.47 8.67
CA GLU A 710 12.81 -44.38 8.24
C GLU A 710 12.23 -43.66 9.47
N GLU A 711 12.47 -42.35 9.60
CA GLU A 711 11.73 -41.54 10.56
C GLU A 711 10.26 -41.43 10.12
N ALA A 712 9.33 -41.82 10.98
CA ALA A 712 7.91 -41.86 10.66
C ALA A 712 7.34 -40.45 10.50
N GLU A 713 7.07 -40.03 9.25
CA GLU A 713 6.35 -38.79 8.97
C GLU A 713 4.97 -38.78 9.61
N ALA A 714 4.60 -37.64 10.19
CA ALA A 714 3.25 -37.40 10.70
C ALA A 714 2.21 -37.45 9.55
N PRO A 715 0.92 -37.73 9.85
CA PRO A 715 -0.12 -37.79 8.82
C PRO A 715 -0.21 -36.48 8.04
N ARG A 716 0.17 -36.52 6.76
CA ARG A 716 0.14 -35.35 5.86
C ARG A 716 -1.32 -34.99 5.56
N GLU A 717 -1.79 -33.85 6.07
CA GLU A 717 -3.18 -33.41 5.89
C GLU A 717 -3.51 -33.10 4.42
N ILE A 718 -4.79 -33.27 4.05
CA ILE A 718 -5.28 -33.09 2.69
C ILE A 718 -6.32 -31.96 2.63
N ILE A 719 -6.13 -31.01 1.71
CA ILE A 719 -7.13 -29.98 1.37
C ILE A 719 -7.80 -30.40 0.05
N LYS A 720 -9.12 -30.67 0.08
CA LYS A 720 -9.89 -30.95 -1.13
C LYS A 720 -10.28 -29.66 -1.84
N VAL A 721 -10.14 -29.62 -3.16
CA VAL A 721 -10.46 -28.44 -3.99
C VAL A 721 -11.05 -28.85 -5.35
N SER A 722 -11.73 -27.91 -6.01
CA SER A 722 -12.28 -28.12 -7.36
C SER A 722 -11.19 -28.46 -8.39
N LYS A 723 -11.56 -29.20 -9.46
CA LYS A 723 -10.70 -29.49 -10.63
C LYS A 723 -10.05 -28.26 -11.27
N ARG A 724 -10.69 -27.08 -11.19
CA ARG A 724 -10.12 -25.81 -11.68
C ARG A 724 -9.02 -25.32 -10.74
N THR A 725 -9.28 -25.31 -9.45
CA THR A 725 -8.33 -24.96 -8.39
C THR A 725 -7.11 -25.89 -8.39
N TYR A 726 -7.34 -27.20 -8.50
CA TYR A 726 -6.27 -28.21 -8.54
C TYR A 726 -5.31 -27.98 -9.73
N ARG A 727 -5.82 -27.55 -10.89
CA ARG A 727 -4.98 -27.17 -12.05
C ARG A 727 -4.12 -25.94 -11.77
N VAL A 728 -4.65 -24.92 -11.10
CA VAL A 728 -3.89 -23.71 -10.72
C VAL A 728 -2.73 -24.10 -9.81
N PHE A 729 -3.00 -24.87 -8.74
CA PHE A 729 -1.93 -25.35 -7.85
C PHE A 729 -0.93 -26.28 -8.56
N THR A 730 -1.39 -27.18 -9.44
CA THR A 730 -0.50 -28.04 -10.25
C THR A 730 0.44 -27.22 -11.15
N ALA A 731 -0.01 -26.08 -11.67
CA ALA A 731 0.81 -25.17 -12.46
C ALA A 731 1.79 -24.35 -11.60
N LEU A 732 1.36 -23.87 -10.41
CA LEU A 732 2.22 -23.18 -9.44
C LEU A 732 3.33 -24.09 -8.89
N PHE A 733 3.00 -25.35 -8.56
CA PHE A 733 3.93 -26.35 -8.04
C PHE A 733 4.62 -27.19 -9.13
N TYR A 734 4.62 -26.73 -10.40
CA TYR A 734 5.08 -27.53 -11.53
C TYR A 734 6.57 -27.90 -11.44
N THR A 735 6.84 -29.21 -11.45
CA THR A 735 8.19 -29.79 -11.53
C THR A 735 8.46 -30.24 -12.98
N PRO A 736 9.47 -29.69 -13.69
CA PRO A 736 9.73 -30.01 -15.09
C PRO A 736 9.92 -31.52 -15.35
N SER A 737 8.96 -32.09 -16.07
CA SER A 737 8.94 -33.49 -16.52
C SER A 737 8.95 -33.56 -18.05
N GLU A 738 9.06 -34.76 -18.63
CA GLU A 738 9.25 -34.94 -20.08
C GLU A 738 8.03 -34.62 -20.96
N LYS A 739 6.89 -34.23 -20.38
CA LYS A 739 5.62 -34.02 -21.09
C LYS A 739 4.91 -32.76 -20.60
N ASP A 740 4.75 -31.84 -21.56
CA ASP A 740 3.97 -30.59 -21.55
C ASP A 740 4.32 -29.52 -20.50
N PRO A 741 4.57 -28.26 -20.91
CA PRO A 741 4.61 -27.14 -19.98
C PRO A 741 3.17 -26.74 -19.55
N PRO A 742 2.95 -26.34 -18.28
CA PRO A 742 1.66 -25.76 -17.88
C PRO A 742 1.38 -24.43 -18.61
N GLY A 743 0.10 -24.11 -18.78
CA GLY A 743 -0.37 -22.88 -19.42
C GLY A 743 -0.31 -21.65 -18.52
N GLU A 744 -0.58 -20.48 -19.12
CA GLU A 744 -0.76 -19.21 -18.40
C GLU A 744 -1.95 -19.31 -17.42
N ILE A 745 -1.83 -18.68 -16.25
CA ILE A 745 -2.88 -18.61 -15.23
C ILE A 745 -3.45 -17.19 -15.19
N SER A 746 -4.77 -17.00 -15.27
CA SER A 746 -5.35 -15.66 -15.09
C SER A 746 -5.28 -15.21 -13.64
N TRP A 747 -5.06 -13.92 -13.37
CA TRP A 747 -4.99 -13.41 -11.99
C TRP A 747 -6.27 -13.72 -11.18
N GLN A 748 -7.44 -13.72 -11.83
CA GLN A 748 -8.71 -14.07 -11.18
C GLN A 748 -8.77 -15.55 -10.76
N GLU A 749 -8.19 -16.47 -11.54
CA GLU A 749 -8.09 -17.89 -11.16
C GLU A 749 -7.08 -18.12 -10.04
N PHE A 750 -5.99 -17.33 -10.00
CA PHE A 750 -5.06 -17.33 -8.87
C PHE A 750 -5.77 -16.89 -7.58
N LEU A 751 -6.46 -15.74 -7.57
CA LEU A 751 -7.23 -15.27 -6.41
C LEU A 751 -8.28 -16.29 -5.95
N GLN A 752 -8.99 -16.95 -6.88
CA GLN A 752 -9.94 -18.03 -6.56
C GLN A 752 -9.26 -19.27 -5.98
N ALA A 753 -8.05 -19.62 -6.45
CA ALA A 753 -7.30 -20.75 -5.92
C ALA A 753 -6.77 -20.48 -4.52
N MET A 754 -6.22 -19.28 -4.26
CA MET A 754 -5.76 -18.88 -2.93
C MET A 754 -6.91 -18.83 -1.92
N ALA A 755 -8.09 -18.33 -2.33
CA ALA A 755 -9.31 -18.37 -1.52
C ALA A 755 -9.74 -19.79 -1.15
N ALA A 756 -9.72 -20.72 -2.12
CA ALA A 756 -10.01 -22.13 -1.90
C ALA A 756 -8.88 -22.90 -1.18
N GLY A 757 -7.68 -22.30 -1.07
CA GLY A 757 -6.55 -22.81 -0.29
C GLY A 757 -6.57 -22.40 1.18
N GLY A 758 -7.57 -21.64 1.64
CA GLY A 758 -7.68 -21.18 3.03
C GLY A 758 -7.08 -19.79 3.31
N LEU A 759 -6.82 -18.98 2.27
CA LEU A 759 -6.32 -17.60 2.40
C LEU A 759 -7.40 -16.57 2.09
N ASN A 760 -7.47 -15.49 2.87
CA ASN A 760 -8.12 -14.24 2.47
C ASN A 760 -7.23 -13.50 1.45
N SER A 761 -7.76 -12.45 0.81
CA SER A 761 -6.98 -11.57 -0.05
C SER A 761 -7.43 -10.10 0.09
N GLU A 762 -6.48 -9.18 0.07
CA GLU A 762 -6.66 -7.72 0.11
C GLU A 762 -5.73 -7.09 -0.94
N ALA A 763 -6.24 -6.23 -1.83
CA ALA A 763 -5.40 -5.47 -2.75
C ALA A 763 -4.93 -4.18 -2.08
N LEU A 764 -3.62 -4.07 -1.89
CA LEU A 764 -2.93 -2.90 -1.38
C LEU A 764 -2.50 -1.97 -2.52
N TYR A 765 -1.82 -0.88 -2.17
CA TYR A 765 -1.18 0.04 -3.11
C TYR A 765 -0.08 -0.63 -3.95
N GLY A 766 0.23 -0.06 -5.12
CA GLY A 766 1.35 -0.44 -5.97
C GLY A 766 1.15 -1.75 -6.74
N SER A 767 -0.07 -2.30 -6.71
CA SER A 767 -0.44 -3.64 -7.20
C SER A 767 0.02 -4.82 -6.32
N ILE A 768 0.47 -4.61 -5.08
CA ILE A 768 0.61 -5.72 -4.12
C ILE A 768 -0.77 -6.22 -3.70
N TRP A 769 -0.92 -7.54 -3.67
CA TRP A 769 -1.99 -8.23 -2.97
C TRP A 769 -1.43 -8.93 -1.74
N HIS A 770 -2.05 -8.68 -0.58
CA HIS A 770 -1.77 -9.34 0.68
C HIS A 770 -2.73 -10.48 0.91
N PHE A 771 -2.23 -11.61 1.40
CA PHE A 771 -2.99 -12.82 1.66
C PHE A 771 -2.76 -13.25 3.10
N THR A 772 -3.83 -13.28 3.89
CA THR A 772 -3.81 -13.69 5.30
C THR A 772 -4.53 -15.03 5.50
N PRO A 773 -4.17 -15.85 6.49
CA PRO A 773 -4.92 -17.06 6.83
C PRO A 773 -6.39 -16.76 7.13
N GLN A 774 -7.31 -17.62 6.66
CA GLN A 774 -8.70 -17.61 7.13
C GLN A 774 -8.78 -18.17 8.55
N GLU A 775 -9.73 -17.69 9.38
CA GLU A 775 -9.87 -18.10 10.79
C GLU A 775 -9.95 -19.63 10.97
N GLU A 776 -10.67 -20.31 10.07
CA GLU A 776 -10.82 -21.78 10.02
C GLU A 776 -9.51 -22.54 9.69
N HIS A 777 -8.45 -21.83 9.27
CA HIS A 777 -7.19 -22.37 8.77
C HIS A 777 -5.93 -21.82 9.48
N VAL A 778 -6.05 -20.95 10.50
CA VAL A 778 -4.89 -20.30 11.18
C VAL A 778 -3.88 -21.29 11.73
N ASP A 779 -4.33 -22.40 12.34
CA ASP A 779 -3.44 -23.45 12.87
C ASP A 779 -2.59 -24.13 11.78
N LYS A 780 -3.06 -24.10 10.53
CA LYS A 780 -2.51 -24.81 9.37
C LYS A 780 -1.64 -23.89 8.52
N LEU A 781 -2.11 -22.67 8.26
CA LEU A 781 -1.42 -21.64 7.49
C LEU A 781 -0.82 -20.60 8.45
N LYS A 782 0.41 -20.84 8.93
CA LYS A 782 1.02 -20.05 10.01
C LYS A 782 1.66 -18.72 9.61
N ARG A 783 1.48 -18.26 8.36
CA ARG A 783 2.01 -16.98 7.87
C ARG A 783 1.20 -16.40 6.72
N SER A 784 1.04 -15.08 6.76
CA SER A 784 0.57 -14.28 5.64
C SER A 784 1.66 -14.15 4.56
N ILE A 785 1.26 -13.80 3.33
CA ILE A 785 2.14 -13.63 2.14
C ILE A 785 1.71 -12.43 1.30
N GLN A 786 2.58 -11.95 0.42
CA GLN A 786 2.34 -10.82 -0.50
C GLN A 786 2.84 -11.18 -1.91
N PHE A 787 2.08 -10.79 -2.93
CA PHE A 787 2.48 -10.93 -4.34
C PHE A 787 2.11 -9.67 -5.11
N HIS A 788 2.97 -9.25 -6.05
CA HIS A 788 2.57 -8.27 -7.05
C HIS A 788 1.64 -8.92 -8.06
N GLN A 789 0.54 -8.25 -8.39
CA GLN A 789 -0.28 -8.61 -9.54
C GLN A 789 0.51 -8.33 -10.83
N PRO A 790 0.66 -9.30 -11.76
CA PRO A 790 1.38 -9.10 -13.00
C PRO A 790 0.61 -8.18 -13.96
N HIS A 791 1.36 -7.41 -14.75
CA HIS A 791 0.84 -6.58 -15.84
C HIS A 791 1.51 -7.01 -17.16
N PRO A 792 0.75 -7.42 -18.20
CA PRO A 792 -0.69 -7.64 -18.22
C PRO A 792 -1.13 -8.80 -17.30
N GLY A 793 -2.42 -8.82 -16.92
CA GLY A 793 -3.03 -9.62 -15.83
C GLY A 793 -3.04 -11.17 -15.92
N LYS A 794 -2.00 -11.79 -16.45
CA LYS A 794 -1.74 -13.24 -16.43
C LYS A 794 -0.45 -13.52 -15.67
N LEU A 795 -0.45 -14.52 -14.80
CA LEU A 795 0.78 -15.07 -14.26
C LEU A 795 1.49 -15.87 -15.35
N SER A 796 2.70 -15.45 -15.68
CA SER A 796 3.58 -16.22 -16.54
C SER A 796 4.09 -17.48 -15.81
N LEU A 797 4.55 -18.47 -16.57
CA LEU A 797 5.16 -19.70 -16.04
C LEU A 797 6.46 -19.40 -15.24
N ARG A 798 7.11 -18.25 -15.49
CA ARG A 798 8.25 -17.75 -14.72
C ARG A 798 7.77 -17.16 -13.39
N THR A 799 6.83 -16.21 -13.43
CA THR A 799 6.25 -15.53 -12.26
C THR A 799 5.55 -16.50 -11.31
N ALA A 800 4.95 -17.57 -11.83
CA ALA A 800 4.39 -18.67 -11.04
C ALA A 800 5.49 -19.44 -10.25
N ARG A 801 6.69 -19.57 -10.80
CA ARG A 801 7.85 -20.22 -10.15
C ARG A 801 8.58 -19.25 -9.22
N GLU A 802 8.59 -17.96 -9.51
CA GLU A 802 8.98 -16.92 -8.56
C GLU A 802 8.07 -16.96 -7.34
N ALA A 803 6.74 -17.02 -7.49
CA ALA A 803 5.80 -17.19 -6.36
C ALA A 803 6.02 -18.48 -5.55
N TYR A 804 6.59 -19.53 -6.15
CA TYR A 804 7.03 -20.76 -5.48
C TYR A 804 8.37 -20.60 -4.73
N MET A 805 9.29 -19.74 -5.21
CA MET A 805 10.60 -19.48 -4.61
C MET A 805 10.60 -18.37 -3.56
N LEU A 806 9.76 -17.34 -3.75
CA LEU A 806 9.40 -16.23 -2.85
C LEU A 806 8.43 -16.67 -1.73
N GLY A 807 8.50 -17.95 -1.38
CA GLY A 807 7.29 -18.76 -1.25
C GLY A 807 7.30 -19.70 -0.06
N ASN A 808 8.01 -19.39 1.04
CA ASN A 808 7.97 -20.20 2.27
C ASN A 808 6.53 -20.43 2.81
N GLY A 809 5.54 -19.63 2.41
CA GLY A 809 4.11 -19.88 2.65
C GLY A 809 3.44 -20.85 1.64
N LEU A 810 3.80 -20.78 0.34
CA LEU A 810 3.43 -21.83 -0.62
C LEU A 810 4.08 -23.17 -0.26
N PHE A 811 5.23 -23.16 0.39
CA PHE A 811 5.89 -24.34 0.94
C PHE A 811 5.06 -25.02 2.05
N ILE A 812 4.25 -24.27 2.81
CA ILE A 812 3.27 -24.83 3.76
C ILE A 812 2.06 -25.42 2.99
N MET A 813 1.55 -24.74 1.96
CA MET A 813 0.56 -25.32 1.03
C MET A 813 1.09 -26.49 0.18
N LYS A 814 2.39 -26.81 0.29
CA LYS A 814 3.04 -27.99 -0.32
C LYS A 814 3.24 -29.13 0.70
N SER A 815 3.28 -28.83 1.99
CA SER A 815 3.26 -29.85 3.05
C SER A 815 1.86 -30.35 3.37
N THR A 816 0.83 -29.53 3.10
CA THR A 816 -0.54 -30.00 2.90
C THR A 816 -0.70 -30.55 1.48
N TYR A 817 -1.31 -31.72 1.34
CA TYR A 817 -1.60 -32.32 0.04
C TYR A 817 -2.89 -31.75 -0.53
N ILE A 818 -2.82 -31.00 -1.62
CA ILE A 818 -4.01 -30.53 -2.32
C ILE A 818 -4.54 -31.67 -3.21
N ALA A 819 -5.83 -32.00 -3.09
CA ALA A 819 -6.49 -33.08 -3.81
C ALA A 819 -7.71 -32.58 -4.59
N GLU A 820 -7.99 -33.21 -5.73
CA GLU A 820 -9.24 -32.97 -6.46
C GLU A 820 -10.44 -33.59 -5.70
N GLU A 821 -11.58 -32.91 -5.69
CA GLU A 821 -12.86 -33.53 -5.32
C GLU A 821 -13.32 -34.55 -6.39
N GLU A 822 -13.90 -35.67 -5.94
CA GLU A 822 -14.37 -36.79 -6.79
C GLU A 822 -15.76 -36.54 -7.41
#